data_AF-A0A2N3NC98-F1
#
_entry.id   AF-A0A2N3NC98-F1
#
_cell.length_a   1.000
_cell.length_b   1.000
_cell.length_c   1.000
_cell.angle_alpha   90.00
_cell.angle_beta   90.00
_cell.angle_gamma   90.00
#
_symmetry.space_group_name_H-M   'P 1'
#
loop_
_entity.id
_entity.type
_entity.pdbx_description
1 polymer ?
#
loop_
_entity_poly.entity_id
_entity_poly.type
_entity_poly.pdbx_seq_one_letter_code
_entity_poly.pdbx_strand_id
1 'polypeptide(L)'
;MSAPDISTFTSADDVFAPNHTLPQIRAIHKTIHEQLEEKASRLRSQVGGSYRELLGTADTIVAMKSDNDAVQVVLGSMGSRCGRGVVGDKINGMAAFSNFLEGESRVPGAKLAPKEVGRLKLIDACILSVARVLRGGAVGDAVQEMSNGDRLVLAAKISVLGRLLVKTFGEGVADERAKITVEAANKNLDALRQKLIGRVNRLVKQCGTDSEQGNILRALAAYGLVTNSGARDVLSHFLRVRGKALGSAFEIEESERERSMKDVSTALNLYTRTLIDVQALAPYKLSDALLELKKHALLDDASLRKLEILRLDVYQRWCSDEVQTFTPFIQHNDLDVKQAKDMLGAWAKKASEVLIKGLVRTLDTMSEFKSIVDLRTDVVKMWVADGPRARGFNPKEMLDRLREAINNRLLTLLETKVNKLNLVGSEVSATLENWREGITDNTQDKLWDESTYDMDMANGVSAFLMEVMARLNGRNDAVSKAVNSYNSWRHVIEDVNHVVERLRKQRWGDDIDDLEDDDVIEARQEALAKTDPAALQEKLNTTLEKAFKMLDDRLATLWKEKQDSPNSGRIAMFFVRVVRDIRRGLPAMESIRGFGLEMVPSLHQKICHEVSVSAIDEFASKAVTRTTIPSRPLWEGNPELPTQPTPAMSMFLRDLCTSMSDAGMDLWSPTAVNVLKGLVSKQVCEVWNDAVDKLTEGKPAKPGEGREKVEEANDEEDDGEAKKGKEEDVDKQEGKGTEDNKESGEPTKATENEILTDEERKELLTQWFFDVMYFSWFFESVEKSKEDFQNLAKKVYEKSGLGDEELKQRITKSSEDYWKRTNLLFGLL
;
A
#
# COMPACT_ATOMS: atom_id res chain seq x y z
N MET A 1 31.16 -15.11 95.06
CA MET A 1 31.92 -16.37 95.19
C MET A 1 32.47 -16.72 93.82
N SER A 2 33.75 -17.05 93.70
CA SER A 2 34.38 -17.34 92.40
C SER A 2 33.71 -18.52 91.69
N ALA A 3 33.68 -18.48 90.36
CA ALA A 3 33.38 -19.68 89.57
C ALA A 3 34.48 -20.72 89.83
N PRO A 4 34.14 -22.01 90.02
CA PRO A 4 35.13 -23.06 90.22
C PRO A 4 35.97 -23.25 88.95
N ASP A 5 37.25 -23.58 89.13
CA ASP A 5 38.18 -23.82 88.02
C ASP A 5 37.78 -25.09 87.26
N ILE A 6 37.60 -24.96 85.94
CA ILE A 6 37.06 -26.04 85.11
C ILE A 6 38.13 -27.12 84.85
N SER A 7 39.42 -26.79 85.04
CA SER A 7 40.54 -27.70 84.82
C SER A 7 40.62 -28.88 85.81
N THR A 8 39.89 -28.83 86.93
CA THR A 8 39.88 -29.91 87.94
C THR A 8 38.81 -30.98 87.72
N PHE A 9 37.87 -30.81 86.80
CA PHE A 9 36.82 -31.80 86.54
C PHE A 9 37.27 -32.84 85.50
N THR A 10 37.44 -34.10 85.92
CA THR A 10 37.86 -35.20 85.03
C THR A 10 36.69 -36.10 84.61
N SER A 11 35.58 -36.13 85.36
CA SER A 11 34.34 -36.82 84.99
C SER A 11 33.14 -35.87 85.00
N ALA A 12 32.08 -36.24 84.26
CA ALA A 12 30.82 -35.49 84.25
C ALA A 12 30.12 -35.51 85.62
N ASP A 13 30.31 -36.57 86.41
CA ASP A 13 29.68 -36.73 87.73
C ASP A 13 30.18 -35.69 88.75
N ASP A 14 31.44 -35.25 88.65
CA ASP A 14 32.03 -34.24 89.54
C ASP A 14 31.32 -32.87 89.43
N VAL A 15 30.74 -32.57 88.27
CA VAL A 15 30.00 -31.32 88.01
C VAL A 15 28.64 -31.32 88.71
N PHE A 16 28.03 -32.51 88.92
CA PHE A 16 26.73 -32.67 89.58
C PHE A 16 26.84 -33.11 91.05
N ALA A 17 28.05 -33.20 91.59
CA ALA A 17 28.30 -33.50 93.01
C ALA A 17 27.62 -32.46 93.94
N PRO A 18 27.20 -32.85 95.16
CA PRO A 18 26.34 -32.04 96.04
C PRO A 18 26.97 -30.72 96.56
N ASN A 19 28.21 -30.41 96.18
CA ASN A 19 28.93 -29.20 96.55
C ASN A 19 28.71 -28.04 95.57
N HIS A 20 27.98 -28.24 94.47
CA HIS A 20 27.73 -27.21 93.45
C HIS A 20 26.24 -26.89 93.32
N THR A 21 25.90 -25.61 93.46
CA THR A 21 24.52 -25.13 93.33
C THR A 21 24.09 -25.05 91.87
N LEU A 22 22.78 -25.17 91.58
CA LEU A 22 22.25 -25.15 90.22
C LEU A 22 22.70 -23.94 89.36
N PRO A 23 22.85 -22.70 89.91
CA PRO A 23 23.41 -21.57 89.17
C PRO A 23 24.90 -21.75 88.82
N GLN A 24 25.69 -22.38 89.69
CA GLN A 24 27.11 -22.68 89.42
C GLN A 24 27.24 -23.75 88.34
N ILE A 25 26.40 -24.79 88.35
CA ILE A 25 26.37 -25.82 87.29
C ILE A 25 26.02 -25.20 85.93
N ARG A 26 25.04 -24.29 85.88
CA ARG A 26 24.71 -23.55 84.65
C ARG A 26 25.85 -22.63 84.19
N ALA A 27 26.60 -22.03 85.11
CA ALA A 27 27.79 -21.23 84.78
C ALA A 27 28.90 -22.11 84.19
N ILE A 28 29.23 -23.24 84.83
CA ILE A 28 30.21 -24.22 84.33
C ILE A 28 29.81 -24.71 82.93
N HIS A 29 28.55 -25.11 82.73
CA HIS A 29 28.05 -25.53 81.42
C HIS A 29 28.21 -24.44 80.36
N LYS A 30 27.87 -23.19 80.68
CA LYS A 30 28.02 -22.05 79.77
C LYS A 30 29.49 -21.85 79.37
N THR A 31 30.41 -21.85 80.34
CA THR A 31 31.84 -21.64 80.07
C THR A 31 32.48 -22.82 79.33
N ILE A 32 32.03 -24.07 79.56
CA ILE A 32 32.44 -25.22 78.74
C ILE A 32 31.95 -25.06 77.29
N HIS A 33 30.72 -24.59 77.07
CA HIS A 33 30.20 -24.32 75.72
C HIS A 33 30.97 -23.20 75.03
N GLU A 34 31.27 -22.10 75.74
CA GLU A 34 32.10 -21.00 75.24
C GLU A 34 33.51 -21.48 74.84
N GLN A 35 34.16 -22.32 75.66
CA GLN A 35 35.46 -22.92 75.32
C GLN A 35 35.39 -23.93 74.17
N LEU A 36 34.29 -24.68 74.04
CA LEU A 36 34.08 -25.61 72.92
C LEU A 36 33.91 -24.85 71.61
N GLU A 37 33.13 -23.75 71.63
CA GLU A 37 32.90 -22.88 70.48
C GLU A 37 34.16 -22.08 70.09
N GLU A 38 34.96 -21.63 71.07
CA GLU A 38 36.29 -21.06 70.85
C GLU A 38 37.24 -22.07 70.19
N LYS A 39 37.31 -23.31 70.70
CA LYS A 39 38.17 -24.34 70.09
C LYS A 39 37.66 -24.80 68.72
N ALA A 40 36.35 -24.87 68.50
CA ALA A 40 35.77 -25.23 67.20
C ALA A 40 35.98 -24.13 66.15
N SER A 41 35.84 -22.85 66.53
CA SER A 41 36.15 -21.71 65.66
C SER A 41 37.65 -21.60 65.37
N ARG A 42 38.52 -21.84 66.37
CA ARG A 42 39.98 -21.91 66.18
C ARG A 42 40.40 -23.08 65.29
N LEU A 43 39.76 -24.25 65.40
CA LEU A 43 39.98 -25.36 64.47
C LEU A 43 39.53 -25.01 63.04
N ARG A 44 38.37 -24.36 62.87
CA ARG A 44 37.94 -23.88 61.54
C ARG A 44 38.90 -22.86 60.94
N SER A 45 39.41 -21.91 61.73
CA SER A 45 40.36 -20.91 61.22
C SER A 45 41.74 -21.52 60.93
N GLN A 46 42.22 -22.45 61.76
CA GLN A 46 43.53 -23.09 61.56
C GLN A 46 43.51 -24.12 60.42
N VAL A 47 42.46 -24.95 60.32
CA VAL A 47 42.29 -25.89 59.19
C VAL A 47 41.97 -25.14 57.90
N GLY A 48 41.09 -24.13 57.95
CA GLY A 48 40.78 -23.29 56.80
C GLY A 48 41.97 -22.46 56.30
N GLY A 49 42.81 -21.96 57.23
CA GLY A 49 44.08 -21.33 56.91
C GLY A 49 45.06 -22.29 56.25
N SER A 50 45.31 -23.45 56.86
CA SER A 50 46.21 -24.48 56.32
C SER A 50 45.76 -25.02 54.95
N TYR A 51 44.46 -25.20 54.72
CA TYR A 51 43.93 -25.61 53.40
C TYR A 51 44.09 -24.51 52.34
N ARG A 52 43.99 -23.23 52.75
CA ARG A 52 44.22 -22.07 51.87
C ARG A 52 45.71 -21.87 51.57
N GLU A 53 46.59 -22.14 52.53
CA GLU A 53 48.04 -22.19 52.31
C GLU A 53 48.42 -23.33 51.37
N LEU A 54 47.86 -24.53 51.55
CA LEU A 54 48.07 -25.67 50.65
C LEU A 54 47.61 -25.36 49.22
N LEU A 55 46.42 -24.76 49.03
CA LEU A 55 45.96 -24.27 47.73
C LEU A 55 46.90 -23.20 47.17
N GLY A 56 47.34 -22.24 47.98
CA GLY A 56 48.34 -21.24 47.57
C GLY A 56 49.67 -21.86 47.13
N THR A 57 50.14 -22.92 47.79
CA THR A 57 51.33 -23.66 47.35
C THR A 57 51.11 -24.45 46.06
N ALA A 58 49.91 -24.99 45.84
CA ALA A 58 49.57 -25.64 44.59
C ALA A 58 49.52 -24.64 43.43
N ASP A 59 48.94 -23.46 43.64
CA ASP A 59 48.91 -22.37 42.66
C ASP A 59 50.32 -21.86 42.34
N THR A 60 51.22 -21.71 43.34
CA THR A 60 52.62 -21.34 43.07
C THR A 60 53.38 -22.44 42.33
N ILE A 61 53.11 -23.73 42.56
CA ILE A 61 53.69 -24.82 41.77
C ILE A 61 53.21 -24.77 40.30
N VAL A 62 51.92 -24.47 40.07
CA VAL A 62 51.38 -24.30 38.70
C VAL A 62 52.00 -23.08 38.01
N ALA A 63 52.14 -21.96 38.72
CA ALA A 63 52.82 -20.77 38.22
C ALA A 63 54.30 -21.06 37.88
N MET A 64 55.05 -21.68 38.80
CA MET A 64 56.44 -22.08 38.57
C MET A 64 56.59 -23.06 37.40
N LYS A 65 55.60 -23.93 37.16
CA LYS A 65 55.59 -24.79 35.97
C LYS A 65 55.40 -23.98 34.69
N SER A 66 54.43 -23.06 34.66
CA SER A 66 54.22 -22.14 33.54
C SER A 66 55.48 -21.32 33.22
N ASP A 67 56.15 -20.79 34.25
CA ASP A 67 57.40 -20.06 34.11
C ASP A 67 58.54 -20.95 33.60
N ASN A 68 58.63 -22.20 34.08
CA ASN A 68 59.63 -23.16 33.60
C ASN A 68 59.39 -23.58 32.14
N ASP A 69 58.14 -23.76 31.72
CA ASP A 69 57.77 -24.02 30.33
C ASP A 69 58.13 -22.81 29.43
N ALA A 70 57.88 -21.58 29.91
CA ALA A 70 58.32 -20.35 29.24
C ALA A 70 59.86 -20.24 29.14
N VAL A 71 60.58 -20.59 30.22
CA VAL A 71 62.05 -20.66 30.23
C VAL A 71 62.57 -21.74 29.28
N GLN A 72 61.92 -22.90 29.17
CA GLN A 72 62.27 -23.92 28.16
C GLN A 72 62.07 -23.42 26.73
N VAL A 73 60.98 -22.69 26.45
CA VAL A 73 60.77 -22.05 25.14
C VAL A 73 61.84 -21.02 24.84
N VAL A 74 62.21 -20.17 25.81
CA VAL A 74 63.30 -19.19 25.65
C VAL A 74 64.64 -19.90 25.42
N LEU A 75 64.98 -20.92 26.20
CA LEU A 75 66.22 -21.71 26.05
C LEU A 75 66.25 -22.49 24.73
N GLY A 76 65.13 -23.03 24.26
CA GLY A 76 65.01 -23.64 22.93
C GLY A 76 65.19 -22.62 21.80
N SER A 77 64.66 -21.40 21.97
CA SER A 77 64.89 -20.29 21.05
C SER A 77 66.35 -19.80 21.06
N MET A 78 67.02 -19.84 22.21
CA MET A 78 68.45 -19.53 22.32
C MET A 78 69.30 -20.64 21.68
N GLY A 79 69.03 -21.91 21.98
CA GLY A 79 69.76 -23.05 21.41
C GLY A 79 69.66 -23.11 19.88
N SER A 80 68.49 -22.85 19.32
CA SER A 80 68.30 -22.79 17.86
C SER A 80 68.96 -21.57 17.20
N ARG A 81 69.04 -20.41 17.88
CA ARG A 81 69.67 -19.18 17.34
C ARG A 81 71.18 -19.08 17.61
N CYS A 82 71.69 -19.80 18.61
CA CYS A 82 73.10 -19.83 19.02
C CYS A 82 73.81 -21.16 18.69
N GLY A 83 73.15 -22.09 17.98
CA GLY A 83 73.77 -23.33 17.52
C GLY A 83 75.00 -23.07 16.65
N ARG A 84 76.03 -23.94 16.76
CA ARG A 84 77.33 -23.77 16.10
C ARG A 84 77.24 -23.53 14.59
N GLY A 85 76.27 -24.15 13.90
CA GLY A 85 75.98 -23.89 12.49
C GLY A 85 75.52 -22.46 12.26
N VAL A 86 74.42 -22.04 12.90
CA VAL A 86 73.83 -20.69 12.77
C VAL A 86 74.83 -19.59 13.15
N VAL A 87 75.62 -19.79 14.20
CA VAL A 87 76.67 -18.83 14.62
C VAL A 87 77.83 -18.83 13.62
N GLY A 88 78.25 -20.00 13.13
CA GLY A 88 79.26 -20.12 12.08
C GLY A 88 78.85 -19.44 10.78
N ASP A 89 77.63 -19.69 10.29
CA ASP A 89 77.07 -19.06 9.10
C ASP A 89 76.94 -17.54 9.27
N LYS A 90 76.60 -17.07 10.48
CA LYS A 90 76.50 -15.65 10.79
C LYS A 90 77.88 -14.97 10.87
N ILE A 91 78.90 -15.66 11.41
CA ILE A 91 80.29 -15.18 11.40
C ILE A 91 80.85 -15.17 9.98
N ASN A 92 80.64 -16.23 9.20
CA ASN A 92 81.03 -16.30 7.79
C ASN A 92 80.32 -15.22 6.96
N GLY A 93 79.04 -14.97 7.21
CA GLY A 93 78.27 -13.88 6.60
C GLY A 93 78.73 -12.49 7.03
N MET A 94 79.13 -12.29 8.28
CA MET A 94 79.74 -11.03 8.73
C MET A 94 81.12 -10.81 8.12
N ALA A 95 81.97 -11.84 8.02
CA ALA A 95 83.27 -11.77 7.36
C ALA A 95 83.13 -11.48 5.86
N ALA A 96 82.17 -12.12 5.19
CA ALA A 96 81.84 -11.79 3.80
C ALA A 96 81.34 -10.34 3.65
N PHE A 97 80.63 -9.80 4.64
CA PHE A 97 80.13 -8.43 4.63
C PHE A 97 81.19 -7.37 4.98
N SER A 98 82.12 -7.64 5.90
CA SER A 98 83.26 -6.76 6.19
C SER A 98 84.19 -6.65 4.98
N ASN A 99 84.55 -7.79 4.38
CA ASN A 99 85.42 -7.84 3.21
C ASN A 99 84.78 -7.18 1.97
N PHE A 100 83.45 -7.09 1.95
CA PHE A 100 82.66 -6.39 0.93
C PHE A 100 82.52 -4.86 1.20
N LEU A 101 82.67 -4.42 2.46
CA LEU A 101 82.73 -3.01 2.83
C LEU A 101 84.13 -2.40 2.62
N GLU A 102 85.18 -3.19 2.86
CA GLU A 102 86.59 -2.76 2.74
C GLU A 102 87.11 -2.78 1.29
N GLY A 103 86.31 -3.25 0.33
CA GLY A 103 86.56 -3.12 -1.11
C GLY A 103 87.58 -4.11 -1.70
N GLU A 104 88.22 -4.95 -0.89
CA GLU A 104 89.28 -5.88 -1.31
C GLU A 104 88.78 -7.18 -1.97
N SER A 105 87.47 -7.34 -2.18
CA SER A 105 86.95 -8.48 -2.95
C SER A 105 85.82 -8.11 -3.91
N ARG A 106 86.21 -8.00 -5.20
CA ARG A 106 85.30 -8.28 -6.32
C ARG A 106 84.90 -9.76 -6.29
N VAL A 107 83.96 -10.12 -5.42
CA VAL A 107 83.29 -11.43 -5.48
C VAL A 107 82.65 -11.56 -6.86
N PRO A 108 82.95 -12.62 -7.66
CA PRO A 108 82.41 -12.78 -9.00
C PRO A 108 80.88 -13.02 -8.98
N GLY A 109 80.10 -11.94 -8.92
CA GLY A 109 78.63 -11.98 -8.88
C GLY A 109 77.96 -10.88 -8.06
N ALA A 110 78.66 -10.30 -7.08
CA ALA A 110 78.13 -9.20 -6.25
C ALA A 110 78.49 -7.84 -6.88
N LYS A 111 77.59 -7.30 -7.72
CA LYS A 111 77.84 -6.10 -8.55
C LYS A 111 77.32 -4.78 -7.97
N LEU A 112 76.49 -4.80 -6.92
CA LEU A 112 75.92 -3.61 -6.30
C LEU A 112 76.73 -3.19 -5.08
N ALA A 113 76.76 -1.89 -4.77
CA ALA A 113 77.36 -1.37 -3.55
C ALA A 113 76.48 -1.65 -2.30
N PRO A 114 77.06 -1.78 -1.09
CA PRO A 114 76.27 -2.02 0.14
C PRO A 114 75.17 -0.98 0.39
N LYS A 115 75.43 0.29 0.04
CA LYS A 115 74.44 1.39 0.09
C LYS A 115 73.22 1.15 -0.81
N GLU A 116 73.43 0.59 -2.00
CA GLU A 116 72.37 0.29 -2.97
C GLU A 116 71.54 -0.91 -2.50
N VAL A 117 72.20 -1.97 -2.00
CA VAL A 117 71.52 -3.15 -1.44
C VAL A 117 70.63 -2.77 -0.24
N GLY A 118 71.12 -1.93 0.67
CA GLY A 118 70.34 -1.44 1.80
C GLY A 118 69.09 -0.64 1.38
N ARG A 119 69.24 0.24 0.39
CA ARG A 119 68.12 1.03 -0.17
C ARG A 119 67.12 0.16 -0.94
N LEU A 120 67.57 -0.82 -1.73
CA LEU A 120 66.69 -1.79 -2.40
C LEU A 120 65.88 -2.61 -1.38
N LYS A 121 66.51 -3.05 -0.29
CA LYS A 121 65.79 -3.74 0.80
C LYS A 121 64.80 -2.85 1.55
N LEU A 122 65.09 -1.55 1.66
CA LEU A 122 64.13 -0.58 2.20
C LEU A 122 62.95 -0.35 1.23
N ILE A 123 63.17 -0.37 -0.09
CA ILE A 123 62.10 -0.33 -1.10
C ILE A 123 61.21 -1.58 -1.02
N ASP A 124 61.80 -2.79 -0.98
CA ASP A 124 61.08 -4.05 -0.77
C ASP A 124 60.20 -3.98 0.51
N ALA A 125 60.79 -3.49 1.61
CA ALA A 125 60.09 -3.31 2.89
C ALA A 125 58.95 -2.28 2.81
N CYS A 126 59.12 -1.17 2.06
CA CYS A 126 58.07 -0.19 1.82
C CYS A 126 56.89 -0.80 1.06
N ILE A 127 57.15 -1.56 -0.02
CA ILE A 127 56.12 -2.24 -0.81
C ILE A 127 55.33 -3.23 0.04
N LEU A 128 56.02 -4.07 0.82
CA LEU A 128 55.41 -5.04 1.72
C LEU A 128 54.60 -4.37 2.83
N SER A 129 55.11 -3.28 3.42
CA SER A 129 54.44 -2.54 4.48
C SER A 129 53.17 -1.86 3.99
N VAL A 130 53.21 -1.14 2.86
CA VAL A 130 52.00 -0.56 2.25
C VAL A 130 50.99 -1.66 1.91
N ALA A 131 51.43 -2.80 1.36
CA ALA A 131 50.56 -3.92 1.03
C ALA A 131 49.96 -4.67 2.24
N ARG A 132 50.44 -4.42 3.47
CA ARG A 132 49.98 -5.03 4.73
C ARG A 132 49.18 -4.07 5.63
N VAL A 133 49.49 -2.76 5.58
CA VAL A 133 48.67 -1.67 6.15
C VAL A 133 47.40 -1.42 5.29
N LEU A 134 47.54 -1.47 3.97
CA LEU A 134 46.44 -1.88 3.07
C LEU A 134 46.28 -3.41 3.20
N ARG A 135 45.12 -3.96 2.85
CA ARG A 135 44.54 -5.12 3.58
C ARG A 135 44.09 -4.68 4.98
N GLY A 136 44.99 -4.64 5.97
CA GLY A 136 44.69 -4.55 7.41
C GLY A 136 45.16 -5.79 8.19
N GLY A 137 46.24 -6.43 7.73
CA GLY A 137 46.80 -7.62 8.39
C GLY A 137 47.78 -7.22 9.50
N ALA A 138 48.06 -8.14 10.42
CA ALA A 138 48.90 -7.90 11.60
C ALA A 138 50.25 -7.20 11.28
N VAL A 139 50.37 -5.94 11.72
CA VAL A 139 51.61 -5.15 11.79
C VAL A 139 51.83 -4.79 13.26
N GLY A 140 51.87 -5.83 14.11
CA GLY A 140 51.81 -5.70 15.57
C GLY A 140 50.48 -5.14 16.10
N ASP A 141 50.27 -5.19 17.42
CA ASP A 141 49.09 -4.64 18.08
C ASP A 141 48.89 -3.15 17.75
N ALA A 142 49.99 -2.39 17.68
CA ALA A 142 50.00 -0.95 17.49
C ALA A 142 49.34 -0.44 16.20
N VAL A 143 49.19 -1.27 15.15
CA VAL A 143 48.47 -0.89 13.90
C VAL A 143 47.04 -1.43 13.90
N GLN A 144 46.74 -2.41 14.75
CA GLN A 144 45.42 -3.04 14.87
C GLN A 144 44.43 -2.14 15.62
N GLU A 145 44.92 -1.26 16.51
CA GLU A 145 44.14 -0.22 17.20
C GLU A 145 43.98 1.09 16.40
N MET A 146 44.77 1.33 15.35
CA MET A 146 44.73 2.60 14.59
C MET A 146 43.42 2.81 13.84
N SER A 147 42.95 4.06 13.82
CA SER A 147 41.77 4.45 13.03
C SER A 147 41.98 4.20 11.52
N ASN A 148 40.88 3.99 10.81
CA ASN A 148 40.93 3.79 9.35
C ASN A 148 41.52 5.01 8.62
N GLY A 149 41.36 6.23 9.16
CA GLY A 149 42.01 7.43 8.64
C GLY A 149 43.53 7.41 8.84
N ASP A 150 43.98 7.11 10.06
CA ASP A 150 45.42 7.10 10.39
C ASP A 150 46.18 6.03 9.63
N ARG A 151 45.57 4.86 9.38
CA ARG A 151 46.12 3.80 8.52
C ARG A 151 46.35 4.27 7.08
N LEU A 152 45.46 5.09 6.53
CA LEU A 152 45.62 5.65 5.18
C LEU A 152 46.74 6.69 5.12
N VAL A 153 46.87 7.54 6.15
CA VAL A 153 47.98 8.49 6.27
C VAL A 153 49.31 7.76 6.41
N LEU A 154 49.39 6.70 7.21
CA LEU A 154 50.58 5.88 7.34
C LEU A 154 50.96 5.22 6.01
N ALA A 155 50.01 4.60 5.30
CA ALA A 155 50.24 4.03 3.99
C ALA A 155 50.69 5.08 2.94
N ALA A 156 50.15 6.30 3.00
CA ALA A 156 50.58 7.43 2.18
C ALA A 156 52.03 7.83 2.46
N LYS A 157 52.43 7.95 3.73
CA LYS A 157 53.81 8.26 4.15
C LYS A 157 54.82 7.22 3.64
N ILE A 158 54.53 5.92 3.81
CA ILE A 158 55.40 4.85 3.29
C ILE A 158 55.44 4.86 1.75
N SER A 159 54.32 5.18 1.07
CA SER A 159 54.27 5.29 -0.39
C SER A 159 55.07 6.50 -0.93
N VAL A 160 55.14 7.60 -0.18
CA VAL A 160 56.07 8.72 -0.47
C VAL A 160 57.52 8.27 -0.29
N LEU A 161 57.85 7.60 0.82
CA LEU A 161 59.21 7.10 1.08
C LEU A 161 59.69 6.14 -0.01
N GLY A 162 58.85 5.18 -0.42
CA GLY A 162 59.17 4.26 -1.52
C GLY A 162 59.43 4.97 -2.84
N ARG A 163 58.59 5.95 -3.22
CA ARG A 163 58.78 6.75 -4.44
C ARG A 163 60.03 7.63 -4.37
N LEU A 164 60.34 8.19 -3.20
CA LEU A 164 61.56 8.97 -2.98
C LEU A 164 62.81 8.11 -3.17
N LEU A 165 62.84 6.93 -2.56
CA LEU A 165 63.94 5.98 -2.70
C LEU A 165 64.13 5.58 -4.18
N VAL A 166 63.05 5.23 -4.89
CA VAL A 166 63.07 4.99 -6.35
C VAL A 166 63.63 6.19 -7.11
N LYS A 167 63.24 7.43 -6.78
CA LYS A 167 63.77 8.65 -7.40
C LYS A 167 65.27 8.85 -7.14
N THR A 168 65.78 8.47 -5.96
CA THR A 168 67.24 8.51 -5.68
C THR A 168 68.06 7.45 -6.42
N PHE A 169 67.41 6.49 -7.08
CA PHE A 169 67.99 5.56 -8.05
C PHE A 169 67.79 6.03 -9.51
N GLY A 170 67.84 7.35 -9.75
CA GLY A 170 67.73 7.95 -11.09
C GLY A 170 68.88 7.56 -12.05
N GLU A 171 69.03 8.31 -13.15
CA GLU A 171 69.82 7.95 -14.35
C GLU A 171 71.28 7.46 -14.15
N GLY A 172 71.88 7.65 -12.98
CA GLY A 172 73.23 7.21 -12.63
C GLY A 172 73.42 5.74 -12.19
N VAL A 173 72.39 4.88 -12.27
CA VAL A 173 72.54 3.44 -11.89
C VAL A 173 73.36 2.67 -12.93
N ALA A 174 74.53 2.18 -12.53
CA ALA A 174 75.47 1.48 -13.42
C ALA A 174 75.13 0.01 -13.73
N ASP A 175 74.33 -0.67 -12.89
CA ASP A 175 73.98 -2.10 -13.08
C ASP A 175 72.54 -2.30 -13.56
N GLU A 176 72.38 -3.06 -14.64
CA GLU A 176 71.11 -3.32 -15.32
C GLU A 176 70.12 -4.09 -14.44
N ARG A 177 70.62 -4.96 -13.55
CA ARG A 177 69.77 -5.71 -12.61
C ARG A 177 69.12 -4.79 -11.58
N ALA A 178 69.84 -3.77 -11.12
CA ALA A 178 69.31 -2.78 -10.20
C ALA A 178 68.18 -1.97 -10.86
N LYS A 179 68.37 -1.54 -12.12
CA LYS A 179 67.32 -0.86 -12.91
C LYS A 179 66.04 -1.68 -13.02
N ILE A 180 66.14 -2.95 -13.45
CA ILE A 180 64.98 -3.85 -13.57
C ILE A 180 64.22 -3.98 -12.24
N THR A 181 64.92 -4.09 -11.11
CA THR A 181 64.28 -4.17 -9.79
C THR A 181 63.64 -2.84 -9.36
N VAL A 182 64.26 -1.69 -9.67
CA VAL A 182 63.72 -0.35 -9.38
C VAL A 182 62.49 -0.06 -10.24
N GLU A 183 62.48 -0.45 -11.52
CA GLU A 183 61.31 -0.34 -12.39
C GLU A 183 60.15 -1.22 -11.93
N ALA A 184 60.42 -2.47 -11.53
CA ALA A 184 59.42 -3.37 -10.96
C ALA A 184 58.86 -2.82 -9.64
N ALA A 185 59.73 -2.25 -8.80
CA ALA A 185 59.32 -1.55 -7.58
C ALA A 185 58.44 -0.32 -7.88
N ASN A 186 58.78 0.48 -8.89
CA ASN A 186 57.98 1.63 -9.30
C ASN A 186 56.58 1.21 -9.76
N LYS A 187 56.48 0.21 -10.65
CA LYS A 187 55.21 -0.39 -11.11
C LYS A 187 54.36 -0.92 -9.94
N ASN A 188 55.01 -1.55 -8.95
CA ASN A 188 54.34 -2.04 -7.73
C ASN A 188 53.86 -0.89 -6.82
N LEU A 189 54.65 0.17 -6.65
CA LEU A 189 54.28 1.34 -5.87
C LEU A 189 53.13 2.12 -6.53
N ASP A 190 53.08 2.22 -7.86
CA ASP A 190 51.96 2.82 -8.58
C ASP A 190 50.68 1.96 -8.47
N ALA A 191 50.79 0.63 -8.57
CA ALA A 191 49.66 -0.27 -8.32
C ALA A 191 49.13 -0.17 -6.88
N LEU A 192 50.02 -0.01 -5.89
CA LEU A 192 49.64 0.22 -4.49
C LEU A 192 49.05 1.62 -4.27
N ARG A 193 49.56 2.64 -4.97
CA ARG A 193 49.00 4.00 -5.00
C ARG A 193 47.57 4.02 -5.53
N GLN A 194 47.28 3.31 -6.62
CA GLN A 194 45.90 3.18 -7.13
C GLN A 194 45.00 2.43 -6.13
N LYS A 195 45.50 1.39 -5.46
CA LYS A 195 44.77 0.70 -4.37
C LYS A 195 44.51 1.60 -3.16
N LEU A 196 45.47 2.45 -2.78
CA LEU A 196 45.34 3.45 -1.72
C LEU A 196 44.29 4.50 -2.06
N ILE A 197 44.34 5.10 -3.26
CA ILE A 197 43.33 6.04 -3.77
C ILE A 197 41.96 5.36 -3.82
N GLY A 198 41.90 4.10 -4.25
CA GLY A 198 40.68 3.28 -4.23
C GLY A 198 40.09 3.10 -2.83
N ARG A 199 40.93 2.95 -1.79
CA ARG A 199 40.47 2.90 -0.39
C ARG A 199 40.06 4.26 0.17
N VAL A 200 40.80 5.33 -0.13
CA VAL A 200 40.38 6.71 0.20
C VAL A 200 39.01 6.99 -0.40
N ASN A 201 38.79 6.66 -1.66
CA ASN A 201 37.50 6.82 -2.33
C ASN A 201 36.37 6.05 -1.62
N ARG A 202 36.61 4.82 -1.15
CA ARG A 202 35.60 4.06 -0.39
C ARG A 202 35.24 4.74 0.94
N LEU A 203 36.23 5.24 1.68
CA LEU A 203 35.99 5.94 2.96
C LEU A 203 35.28 7.29 2.73
N VAL A 204 35.73 8.08 1.75
CA VAL A 204 35.10 9.37 1.38
C VAL A 204 33.64 9.20 0.90
N LYS A 205 33.29 8.06 0.30
CA LYS A 205 31.91 7.71 -0.10
C LYS A 205 30.99 7.39 1.07
N GLN A 206 31.51 7.03 2.25
CA GLN A 206 30.69 6.66 3.40
C GLN A 206 30.15 7.91 4.11
N CYS A 207 28.87 7.89 4.45
CA CYS A 207 28.22 8.88 5.30
C CYS A 207 28.45 8.51 6.76
N GLY A 208 29.56 8.99 7.34
CA GLY A 208 29.94 8.71 8.72
C GLY A 208 29.39 9.70 9.74
N THR A 209 29.32 9.28 11.00
CA THR A 209 28.96 10.13 12.16
C THR A 209 29.96 11.27 12.40
N ASP A 210 29.68 12.21 13.31
CA ASP A 210 30.60 13.34 13.60
C ASP A 210 31.98 12.85 14.10
N SER A 211 32.03 11.69 14.77
CA SER A 211 33.28 10.99 15.14
C SER A 211 34.13 10.58 13.92
N GLU A 212 33.49 10.25 12.79
CA GLU A 212 34.17 9.79 11.57
C GLU A 212 34.68 10.93 10.67
N GLN A 213 34.28 12.18 10.92
CA GLN A 213 34.82 13.35 10.19
C GLN A 213 36.34 13.45 10.29
N GLY A 214 36.93 13.07 11.43
CA GLY A 214 38.39 12.97 11.60
C GLY A 214 39.03 11.91 10.68
N ASN A 215 38.32 10.82 10.38
CA ASN A 215 38.80 9.80 9.44
C ASN A 215 38.74 10.29 7.99
N ILE A 216 37.71 11.07 7.63
CA ILE A 216 37.59 11.71 6.32
C ILE A 216 38.70 12.73 6.13
N LEU A 217 38.95 13.60 7.12
CA LEU A 217 40.05 14.58 7.11
C LEU A 217 41.41 13.90 6.86
N ARG A 218 41.72 12.84 7.62
CA ARG A 218 42.94 12.04 7.46
C ARG A 218 43.02 11.36 6.07
N ALA A 219 41.91 10.82 5.56
CA ALA A 219 41.88 10.21 4.23
C ALA A 219 42.12 11.24 3.10
N LEU A 220 41.62 12.47 3.25
CA LEU A 220 41.89 13.58 2.35
C LEU A 220 43.35 14.08 2.44
N ALA A 221 43.91 14.16 3.64
CA ALA A 221 45.33 14.49 3.84
C ALA A 221 46.25 13.41 3.22
N ALA A 222 45.89 12.13 3.38
CA ALA A 222 46.58 11.01 2.73
C ALA A 222 46.51 11.09 1.20
N TYR A 223 45.39 11.53 0.62
CA TYR A 223 45.28 11.78 -0.82
C TYR A 223 46.21 12.91 -1.27
N GLY A 224 46.16 14.08 -0.62
CA GLY A 224 47.02 15.23 -0.93
C GLY A 224 48.52 14.90 -0.86
N LEU A 225 48.94 14.12 0.14
CA LEU A 225 50.31 13.62 0.30
C LEU A 225 50.74 12.65 -0.82
N VAL A 226 49.82 11.88 -1.38
CA VAL A 226 50.10 10.90 -2.44
C VAL A 226 50.12 11.54 -3.83
N THR A 227 49.25 12.52 -4.07
CA THR A 227 49.13 13.22 -5.36
C THR A 227 49.90 14.55 -5.42
N ASN A 228 50.52 14.97 -4.32
CA ASN A 228 51.16 16.28 -4.11
C ASN A 228 50.20 17.48 -4.28
N SER A 229 48.89 17.23 -4.16
CA SER A 229 47.81 18.18 -4.41
C SER A 229 47.53 19.10 -3.22
N GLY A 230 47.32 20.39 -3.48
CA GLY A 230 46.97 21.37 -2.45
C GLY A 230 45.50 21.29 -1.99
N ALA A 231 45.15 22.05 -0.94
CA ALA A 231 43.84 21.97 -0.28
C ALA A 231 42.65 22.15 -1.23
N ARG A 232 42.74 23.08 -2.18
CA ARG A 232 41.76 23.30 -3.26
C ARG A 232 41.50 22.04 -4.11
N ASP A 233 42.55 21.37 -4.54
CA ASP A 233 42.44 20.20 -5.41
C ASP A 233 41.96 18.96 -4.66
N VAL A 234 42.34 18.84 -3.37
CA VAL A 234 41.81 17.83 -2.44
C VAL A 234 40.31 18.04 -2.18
N LEU A 235 39.84 19.28 -2.01
CA LEU A 235 38.41 19.59 -1.90
C LEU A 235 37.65 19.31 -3.20
N SER A 236 38.22 19.70 -4.35
CA SER A 236 37.67 19.37 -5.67
C SER A 236 37.52 17.85 -5.85
N HIS A 237 38.53 17.09 -5.42
CA HIS A 237 38.49 15.63 -5.42
C HIS A 237 37.38 15.08 -4.52
N PHE A 238 37.23 15.59 -3.28
CA PHE A 238 36.19 15.20 -2.33
C PHE A 238 34.77 15.39 -2.91
N LEU A 239 34.48 16.62 -3.36
CA LEU A 239 33.20 16.99 -3.98
C LEU A 239 32.90 16.12 -5.20
N ARG A 240 33.90 15.86 -6.05
CA ARG A 240 33.75 14.99 -7.23
C ARG A 240 33.48 13.53 -6.86
N VAL A 241 34.12 12.98 -5.82
CA VAL A 241 33.90 11.59 -5.39
C VAL A 241 32.50 11.42 -4.80
N ARG A 242 32.06 12.35 -3.94
CA ARG A 242 30.70 12.31 -3.38
C ARG A 242 29.63 12.63 -4.42
N GLY A 243 29.87 13.57 -5.34
CA GLY A 243 28.96 13.83 -6.46
C GLY A 243 28.78 12.62 -7.38
N LYS A 244 29.86 11.85 -7.64
CA LYS A 244 29.74 10.57 -8.36
C LYS A 244 28.98 9.52 -7.56
N ALA A 245 29.20 9.43 -6.25
CA ALA A 245 28.46 8.48 -5.41
C ALA A 245 26.96 8.82 -5.30
N LEU A 246 26.61 10.09 -5.34
CA LEU A 246 25.21 10.56 -5.43
C LEU A 246 24.56 10.11 -6.74
N GLY A 247 25.26 10.25 -7.87
CA GLY A 247 24.82 9.70 -9.15
C GLY A 247 24.62 8.19 -9.09
N SER A 248 25.65 7.46 -8.61
CA SER A 248 25.61 6.00 -8.55
C SER A 248 24.67 5.41 -7.48
N ALA A 249 24.07 6.24 -6.61
CA ALA A 249 22.93 5.82 -5.79
C ALA A 249 21.63 5.67 -6.62
N PHE A 250 21.56 6.30 -7.79
CA PHE A 250 20.44 6.24 -8.73
C PHE A 250 20.76 5.51 -10.06
N GLU A 251 22.04 5.19 -10.30
CA GLU A 251 22.51 4.32 -11.38
C GLU A 251 22.50 2.87 -10.89
N ILE A 252 21.32 2.25 -10.91
CA ILE A 252 21.21 0.79 -10.77
C ILE A 252 21.45 0.21 -12.17
N GLU A 253 22.44 -0.68 -12.31
CA GLU A 253 22.61 -1.50 -13.53
C GLU A 253 21.33 -2.33 -13.72
N GLU A 254 20.76 -2.32 -14.93
CA GLU A 254 19.33 -2.61 -15.21
C GLU A 254 18.82 -4.04 -14.88
N SER A 255 19.64 -4.90 -14.27
CA SER A 255 19.41 -6.35 -14.24
C SER A 255 18.77 -6.95 -12.98
N GLU A 256 18.80 -6.33 -11.79
CA GLU A 256 18.42 -7.07 -10.55
C GLU A 256 17.60 -6.34 -9.45
N ARG A 257 17.42 -5.01 -9.45
CA ARG A 257 16.71 -4.33 -8.36
C ARG A 257 15.91 -3.08 -8.78
N GLU A 258 14.66 -2.99 -8.34
CA GLU A 258 13.86 -1.77 -8.47
C GLU A 258 14.40 -0.63 -7.59
N ARG A 259 14.26 0.61 -8.06
CA ARG A 259 14.64 1.83 -7.32
C ARG A 259 13.87 1.91 -6.02
N SER A 260 14.56 1.94 -4.89
CA SER A 260 13.97 1.87 -3.58
C SER A 260 13.92 3.23 -2.87
N MET A 261 12.94 3.39 -2.00
CA MET A 261 12.87 4.44 -0.97
C MET A 261 14.21 4.64 -0.25
N LYS A 262 14.93 3.54 0.04
CA LYS A 262 16.25 3.56 0.69
C LYS A 262 17.33 4.25 -0.12
N ASP A 263 17.23 4.21 -1.45
CA ASP A 263 18.26 4.76 -2.34
C ASP A 263 18.13 6.30 -2.39
N VAL A 264 16.89 6.81 -2.39
CA VAL A 264 16.56 8.24 -2.19
C VAL A 264 17.06 8.74 -0.83
N SER A 265 16.76 8.01 0.26
CA SER A 265 17.22 8.35 1.61
C SER A 265 18.75 8.37 1.74
N THR A 266 19.43 7.42 1.09
CA THR A 266 20.90 7.36 1.05
C THR A 266 21.49 8.55 0.28
N ALA A 267 20.88 8.90 -0.85
CA ALA A 267 21.29 10.04 -1.67
C ALA A 267 21.06 11.39 -0.96
N LEU A 268 19.93 11.57 -0.28
CA LEU A 268 19.63 12.76 0.51
C LEU A 268 20.60 12.93 1.68
N ASN A 269 20.88 11.85 2.43
CA ASN A 269 21.88 11.84 3.50
C ASN A 269 23.28 12.21 2.96
N LEU A 270 23.71 11.61 1.84
CA LEU A 270 24.97 11.97 1.20
C LEU A 270 25.02 13.45 0.78
N TYR A 271 23.90 14.01 0.33
CA TYR A 271 23.79 15.43 0.00
C TYR A 271 23.93 16.33 1.23
N THR A 272 23.05 16.18 2.24
CA THR A 272 23.09 16.98 3.49
C THR A 272 24.43 16.86 4.20
N ARG A 273 24.93 15.63 4.35
CA ARG A 273 26.19 15.35 5.04
C ARG A 273 27.39 15.95 4.33
N THR A 274 27.35 16.12 3.02
CA THR A 274 28.44 16.81 2.28
C THR A 274 28.42 18.31 2.48
N LEU A 275 27.24 18.94 2.60
CA LEU A 275 27.16 20.35 2.95
C LEU A 275 27.76 20.60 4.34
N ILE A 276 27.42 19.77 5.32
CA ILE A 276 27.94 19.83 6.70
C ILE A 276 29.45 19.54 6.74
N ASP A 277 29.90 18.45 6.14
CA ASP A 277 31.31 18.03 6.20
C ASP A 277 32.25 19.05 5.55
N VAL A 278 31.87 19.66 4.41
CA VAL A 278 32.73 20.70 3.78
C VAL A 278 32.85 21.92 4.69
N GLN A 279 31.77 22.34 5.34
CA GLN A 279 31.81 23.47 6.28
C GLN A 279 32.62 23.15 7.55
N ALA A 280 32.64 21.89 7.97
CA ALA A 280 33.42 21.42 9.11
C ALA A 280 34.92 21.26 8.80
N LEU A 281 35.28 20.96 7.55
CA LEU A 281 36.64 20.64 7.09
C LEU A 281 37.38 21.84 6.45
N ALA A 282 36.68 22.69 5.72
CA ALA A 282 37.25 23.77 4.93
C ALA A 282 36.89 25.17 5.47
N PRO A 283 37.80 26.17 5.37
CA PRO A 283 39.12 26.07 4.76
C PRO A 283 40.24 25.58 5.70
N TYR A 284 40.10 25.80 7.01
CA TYR A 284 41.21 25.73 7.96
C TYR A 284 41.68 24.30 8.25
N LYS A 285 40.81 23.42 8.79
CA LYS A 285 41.23 22.08 9.25
C LYS A 285 41.91 21.23 8.17
N LEU A 286 41.44 21.30 6.92
CA LEU A 286 42.08 20.62 5.79
C LEU A 286 43.47 21.20 5.48
N SER A 287 43.61 22.53 5.52
CA SER A 287 44.89 23.20 5.28
C SER A 287 45.87 22.90 6.43
N ASP A 288 45.42 22.97 7.67
CA ASP A 288 46.21 22.67 8.88
C ASP A 288 46.71 21.22 8.89
N ALA A 289 45.87 20.25 8.52
CA ALA A 289 46.27 18.85 8.42
C ALA A 289 47.33 18.61 7.31
N LEU A 290 47.24 19.34 6.19
CA LEU A 290 48.26 19.30 5.12
C LEU A 290 49.55 20.04 5.51
N LEU A 291 49.47 21.05 6.39
CA LEU A 291 50.63 21.72 6.98
C LEU A 291 51.34 20.85 8.03
N GLU A 292 50.58 20.14 8.86
CA GLU A 292 51.14 19.23 9.88
C GLU A 292 52.02 18.15 9.26
N LEU A 293 51.61 17.60 8.10
CA LEU A 293 52.39 16.64 7.32
C LEU A 293 53.73 17.19 6.77
N LYS A 294 53.99 18.50 6.86
CA LYS A 294 55.25 19.15 6.44
C LYS A 294 56.20 19.43 7.61
N LYS A 295 55.75 19.36 8.87
CA LYS A 295 56.50 19.86 10.05
C LYS A 295 57.75 19.05 10.39
N HIS A 296 57.81 17.78 10.00
CA HIS A 296 58.89 16.86 10.34
C HIS A 296 59.42 16.14 9.10
N ALA A 297 60.71 15.79 9.10
CA ALA A 297 61.29 14.94 8.07
C ALA A 297 60.64 13.55 8.12
N LEU A 298 60.48 12.91 6.95
CA LEU A 298 59.69 11.69 6.81
C LEU A 298 60.24 10.52 7.64
N LEU A 299 61.56 10.43 7.85
CA LEU A 299 62.18 9.38 8.67
C LEU A 299 62.13 9.65 10.19
N ASP A 300 61.79 10.87 10.61
CA ASP A 300 61.67 11.24 12.02
C ASP A 300 60.27 11.01 12.59
N ASP A 301 59.32 10.65 11.73
CA ASP A 301 57.95 10.33 12.11
C ASP A 301 57.88 9.08 13.01
N ALA A 302 57.38 9.27 14.23
CA ALA A 302 57.18 8.19 15.20
C ALA A 302 56.29 7.05 14.69
N SER A 303 55.34 7.32 13.78
CA SER A 303 54.49 6.30 13.17
C SER A 303 55.23 5.40 12.17
N LEU A 304 56.29 5.90 11.53
CA LEU A 304 57.14 5.11 10.64
C LEU A 304 58.23 4.35 11.42
N ARG A 305 58.79 4.96 12.47
CA ARG A 305 59.80 4.31 13.33
C ARG A 305 59.25 3.12 14.13
N LYS A 306 57.95 3.11 14.45
CA LYS A 306 57.25 1.97 15.08
C LYS A 306 57.08 0.74 14.16
N LEU A 307 57.34 0.86 12.85
CA LEU A 307 57.17 -0.25 11.91
C LEU A 307 58.42 -1.13 11.85
N GLU A 308 58.42 -2.22 12.61
CA GLU A 308 59.49 -3.23 12.61
C GLU A 308 59.86 -3.74 11.20
N ILE A 309 58.89 -3.80 10.28
CA ILE A 309 59.08 -4.24 8.89
C ILE A 309 60.05 -3.32 8.14
N LEU A 310 60.05 -2.02 8.44
CA LEU A 310 60.89 -1.03 7.76
C LEU A 310 62.32 -0.97 8.30
N ARG A 311 62.60 -1.48 9.52
CA ARG A 311 63.91 -1.43 10.22
C ARG A 311 64.71 -0.16 9.93
N LEU A 312 64.11 0.99 10.23
CA LEU A 312 64.74 2.29 10.00
C LEU A 312 66.00 2.46 10.87
N ASP A 313 66.04 1.83 12.05
CA ASP A 313 67.23 1.68 12.91
C ASP A 313 68.48 1.17 12.17
N VAL A 314 68.29 0.25 11.22
CA VAL A 314 69.37 -0.29 10.38
C VAL A 314 69.51 0.46 9.06
N TYR A 315 68.41 0.69 8.32
CA TYR A 315 68.47 1.16 6.93
C TYR A 315 68.58 2.69 6.78
N GLN A 316 68.19 3.50 7.78
CA GLN A 316 68.30 4.97 7.72
C GLN A 316 69.74 5.43 7.43
N ARG A 317 70.73 4.76 8.01
CA ARG A 317 72.17 5.05 7.84
C ARG A 317 72.70 4.86 6.41
N TRP A 318 71.97 4.15 5.56
CA TRP A 318 72.35 3.88 4.17
C TRP A 318 71.60 4.76 3.16
N CYS A 319 70.61 5.52 3.62
CA CYS A 319 69.90 6.54 2.84
C CYS A 319 70.80 7.76 2.59
N SER A 320 70.65 8.43 1.45
CA SER A 320 71.34 9.70 1.17
C SER A 320 70.80 10.83 2.05
N ASP A 321 71.58 11.89 2.22
CA ASP A 321 71.22 13.06 3.04
C ASP A 321 69.92 13.72 2.57
N GLU A 322 69.67 13.72 1.26
CA GLU A 322 68.40 14.11 0.62
C GLU A 322 67.18 13.34 1.16
N VAL A 323 67.36 12.06 1.50
CA VAL A 323 66.29 11.17 2.01
C VAL A 323 66.14 11.32 3.52
N GLN A 324 67.24 11.61 4.23
CA GLN A 324 67.22 11.84 5.67
C GLN A 324 66.56 13.17 6.03
N THR A 325 66.79 14.22 5.24
CA THR A 325 66.20 15.56 5.44
C THR A 325 64.88 15.78 4.69
N PHE A 326 64.33 14.76 4.02
CA PHE A 326 63.16 14.93 3.16
C PHE A 326 61.88 15.29 3.92
N THR A 327 61.36 16.49 3.66
CA THR A 327 60.00 16.91 4.02
C THR A 327 59.06 16.77 2.81
N PRO A 328 57.86 16.18 2.95
CA PRO A 328 56.95 16.02 1.82
C PRO A 328 56.51 17.33 1.17
N PHE A 329 56.78 17.49 -0.13
CA PHE A 329 56.28 18.62 -0.91
C PHE A 329 54.79 18.44 -1.28
N ILE A 330 53.93 19.22 -0.63
CA ILE A 330 52.51 19.37 -0.98
C ILE A 330 52.29 20.83 -1.40
N GLN A 331 51.70 21.04 -2.57
CA GLN A 331 51.45 22.37 -3.13
C GLN A 331 50.71 23.28 -2.14
N HIS A 332 51.26 24.47 -1.84
CA HIS A 332 50.56 25.53 -1.12
C HIS A 332 49.55 26.21 -2.05
N ASN A 333 48.39 25.58 -2.22
CA ASN A 333 47.19 26.24 -2.73
C ASN A 333 46.30 26.52 -1.51
N ASP A 334 46.50 27.67 -0.88
CA ASP A 334 45.70 28.09 0.28
C ASP A 334 44.25 28.30 -0.16
N LEU A 335 43.35 27.59 0.49
CA LEU A 335 41.92 27.60 0.16
C LEU A 335 41.26 28.77 0.91
N ASP A 336 40.91 29.84 0.20
CA ASP A 336 40.15 30.94 0.79
C ASP A 336 38.70 30.51 1.12
N VAL A 337 38.11 31.13 2.15
CA VAL A 337 36.71 30.95 2.56
C VAL A 337 35.76 31.18 1.39
N LYS A 338 36.02 32.19 0.53
CA LYS A 338 35.18 32.47 -0.65
C LYS A 338 35.27 31.34 -1.66
N GLN A 339 36.49 30.92 -2.02
CA GLN A 339 36.70 29.80 -2.95
C GLN A 339 36.07 28.49 -2.46
N ALA A 340 36.16 28.20 -1.16
CA ALA A 340 35.49 27.04 -0.57
C ALA A 340 33.96 27.10 -0.71
N LYS A 341 33.36 28.28 -0.45
CA LYS A 341 31.92 28.51 -0.63
C LYS A 341 31.49 28.41 -2.09
N ASP A 342 32.23 29.00 -3.03
CA ASP A 342 31.93 28.96 -4.45
C ASP A 342 31.98 27.53 -5.00
N MET A 343 33.00 26.75 -4.61
CA MET A 343 33.12 25.33 -4.96
C MET A 343 31.99 24.49 -4.37
N LEU A 344 31.61 24.73 -3.11
CA LEU A 344 30.49 24.04 -2.47
C LEU A 344 29.14 24.39 -3.12
N GLY A 345 28.90 25.67 -3.43
CA GLY A 345 27.67 26.13 -4.10
C GLY A 345 27.52 25.58 -5.52
N ALA A 346 28.61 25.60 -6.31
CA ALA A 346 28.63 25.02 -7.66
C ALA A 346 28.41 23.50 -7.65
N TRP A 347 28.88 22.80 -6.60
CA TRP A 347 28.58 21.39 -6.38
C TRP A 347 27.12 21.18 -5.93
N ALA A 348 26.65 21.93 -4.93
CA ALA A 348 25.32 21.79 -4.34
C ALA A 348 24.20 22.01 -5.37
N LYS A 349 24.36 22.98 -6.28
CA LYS A 349 23.43 23.16 -7.40
C LYS A 349 23.33 21.91 -8.28
N LYS A 350 24.46 21.38 -8.76
CA LYS A 350 24.49 20.17 -9.60
C LYS A 350 24.00 18.92 -8.86
N ALA A 351 24.36 18.79 -7.59
CA ALA A 351 23.98 17.67 -6.74
C ALA A 351 22.47 17.69 -6.42
N SER A 352 21.88 18.85 -6.15
CA SER A 352 20.41 18.96 -5.95
C SER A 352 19.64 18.61 -7.23
N GLU A 353 20.10 19.03 -8.41
CA GLU A 353 19.49 18.62 -9.68
C GLU A 353 19.53 17.10 -9.90
N VAL A 354 20.64 16.43 -9.56
CA VAL A 354 20.76 14.96 -9.63
C VAL A 354 19.83 14.28 -8.62
N LEU A 355 19.77 14.79 -7.39
CA LEU A 355 18.92 14.27 -6.32
C LEU A 355 17.43 14.40 -6.65
N ILE A 356 16.96 15.56 -7.14
CA ILE A 356 15.57 15.76 -7.55
C ILE A 356 15.22 14.90 -8.77
N LYS A 357 16.10 14.80 -9.79
CA LYS A 357 15.89 13.89 -10.93
C LYS A 357 15.85 12.41 -10.51
N GLY A 358 16.65 12.02 -9.51
CA GLY A 358 16.62 10.69 -8.89
C GLY A 358 15.30 10.42 -8.18
N LEU A 359 14.87 11.36 -7.33
CA LEU A 359 13.59 11.32 -6.61
C LEU A 359 12.39 11.19 -7.57
N VAL A 360 12.29 12.04 -8.60
CA VAL A 360 11.19 11.98 -9.58
C VAL A 360 11.14 10.62 -10.27
N ARG A 361 12.28 10.09 -10.72
CA ARG A 361 12.34 8.74 -11.34
C ARG A 361 11.91 7.60 -10.42
N THR A 362 12.22 7.68 -9.12
CA THR A 362 11.75 6.68 -8.13
C THR A 362 10.26 6.87 -7.83
N LEU A 363 9.78 8.12 -7.75
CA LEU A 363 8.36 8.44 -7.60
C LEU A 363 7.53 7.93 -8.79
N ASP A 364 8.08 7.99 -10.00
CA ASP A 364 7.41 7.52 -11.22
C ASP A 364 7.17 6.02 -11.26
N THR A 365 8.03 5.23 -10.63
CA THR A 365 7.84 3.77 -10.46
C THR A 365 6.81 3.42 -9.37
N MET A 366 6.49 4.35 -8.46
CA MET A 366 5.55 4.08 -7.35
C MET A 366 4.10 4.34 -7.76
N SER A 367 3.23 3.35 -7.53
CA SER A 367 1.78 3.39 -7.88
C SER A 367 0.84 3.47 -6.67
N GLU A 368 1.39 3.38 -5.46
CA GLU A 368 0.68 3.39 -4.19
C GLU A 368 0.80 4.74 -3.48
N PHE A 369 -0.35 5.34 -3.14
CA PHE A 369 -0.41 6.67 -2.51
C PHE A 369 0.20 6.68 -1.10
N LYS A 370 -0.05 5.61 -0.31
CA LYS A 370 0.52 5.41 1.02
C LYS A 370 2.05 5.42 0.99
N SER A 371 2.64 4.58 0.13
CA SER A 371 4.09 4.39 0.02
C SER A 371 4.82 5.67 -0.40
N ILE A 372 4.20 6.52 -1.23
CA ILE A 372 4.75 7.84 -1.59
C ILE A 372 4.68 8.83 -0.42
N VAL A 373 3.61 8.80 0.38
CA VAL A 373 3.49 9.66 1.57
C VAL A 373 4.43 9.19 2.70
N ASP A 374 4.69 7.89 2.79
CA ASP A 374 5.71 7.36 3.71
C ASP A 374 7.11 7.83 3.24
N LEU A 375 7.41 7.80 1.93
CA LEU A 375 8.64 8.39 1.37
C LEU A 375 8.73 9.90 1.61
N ARG A 376 7.65 10.66 1.44
CA ARG A 376 7.57 12.09 1.81
C ARG A 376 7.95 12.29 3.27
N THR A 377 7.41 11.44 4.14
CA THR A 377 7.62 11.55 5.58
C THR A 377 9.10 11.38 5.93
N ASP A 378 9.76 10.37 5.38
CA ASP A 378 11.19 10.11 5.65
C ASP A 378 12.12 11.14 5.01
N VAL A 379 11.86 11.54 3.76
CA VAL A 379 12.62 12.58 3.04
C VAL A 379 12.55 13.92 3.75
N VAL A 380 11.36 14.35 4.15
CA VAL A 380 11.19 15.65 4.83
C VAL A 380 11.76 15.59 6.25
N LYS A 381 11.60 14.49 7.01
CA LYS A 381 12.24 14.33 8.33
C LYS A 381 13.76 14.46 8.25
N MET A 382 14.38 13.77 7.29
CA MET A 382 15.83 13.83 7.09
C MET A 382 16.31 15.23 6.67
N TRP A 383 15.56 15.92 5.80
CA TRP A 383 15.88 17.29 5.41
C TRP A 383 15.71 18.29 6.55
N VAL A 384 14.66 18.15 7.38
CA VAL A 384 14.41 19.01 8.54
C VAL A 384 15.50 18.82 9.61
N ALA A 385 15.98 17.61 9.85
CA ALA A 385 17.03 17.34 10.83
C ALA A 385 18.41 17.90 10.46
N ASP A 386 18.86 17.73 9.20
CA ASP A 386 20.23 18.06 8.79
C ASP A 386 20.35 19.25 7.82
N GLY A 387 19.29 19.62 7.10
CA GLY A 387 19.28 20.73 6.15
C GLY A 387 19.62 22.09 6.77
N PRO A 388 19.01 22.50 7.90
CA PRO A 388 19.28 23.78 8.55
C PRO A 388 20.72 23.94 9.06
N ARG A 389 21.39 22.81 9.37
CA ARG A 389 22.78 22.78 9.84
C ARG A 389 23.77 23.27 8.77
N ALA A 390 23.38 23.27 7.49
CA ALA A 390 24.21 23.72 6.36
C ALA A 390 24.18 25.25 6.19
N ARG A 391 25.03 25.95 6.96
CA ARG A 391 25.11 27.42 6.99
C ARG A 391 25.36 28.04 5.61
N GLY A 392 24.61 29.09 5.26
CA GLY A 392 24.77 29.83 4.00
C GLY A 392 24.02 29.26 2.80
N PHE A 393 23.22 28.22 2.98
CA PHE A 393 22.16 27.81 2.06
C PHE A 393 20.80 28.17 2.66
N ASN A 394 19.78 28.41 1.82
CA ASN A 394 18.41 28.59 2.30
C ASN A 394 17.71 27.22 2.40
N PRO A 395 17.34 26.73 3.61
CA PRO A 395 16.73 25.41 3.77
C PRO A 395 15.37 25.29 3.07
N LYS A 396 14.66 26.42 2.89
CA LYS A 396 13.33 26.47 2.25
C LYS A 396 13.39 26.11 0.76
N GLU A 397 14.39 26.59 0.01
CA GLU A 397 14.48 26.36 -1.45
C GLU A 397 14.55 24.87 -1.82
N MET A 398 15.35 24.08 -1.08
CA MET A 398 15.46 22.64 -1.31
C MET A 398 14.24 21.89 -0.78
N LEU A 399 13.66 22.31 0.35
CA LEU A 399 12.41 21.75 0.87
C LEU A 399 11.28 21.92 -0.14
N ASP A 400 11.15 23.10 -0.75
CA ASP A 400 10.11 23.39 -1.73
C ASP A 400 10.27 22.56 -3.01
N ARG A 401 11.51 22.35 -3.49
CA ARG A 401 11.78 21.43 -4.61
C ARG A 401 11.43 19.96 -4.29
N LEU A 402 11.70 19.51 -3.07
CA LEU A 402 11.31 18.16 -2.61
C LEU A 402 9.78 18.03 -2.53
N ARG A 403 9.10 19.04 -1.96
CA ARG A 403 7.64 19.12 -1.88
C ARG A 403 6.99 19.14 -3.25
N GLU A 404 7.46 19.99 -4.16
CA GLU A 404 6.96 20.11 -5.53
C GLU A 404 7.05 18.76 -6.27
N ALA A 405 8.22 18.11 -6.25
CA ALA A 405 8.42 16.80 -6.90
C ALA A 405 7.44 15.73 -6.38
N ILE A 406 7.23 15.67 -5.06
CA ILE A 406 6.34 14.70 -4.42
C ILE A 406 4.87 15.04 -4.67
N ASN A 407 4.46 16.30 -4.48
CA ASN A 407 3.10 16.75 -4.65
C ASN A 407 2.65 16.59 -6.11
N ASN A 408 3.50 16.91 -7.09
CA ASN A 408 3.20 16.69 -8.52
C ASN A 408 2.94 15.20 -8.83
N ARG A 409 3.68 14.27 -8.20
CA ARG A 409 3.40 12.83 -8.33
C ARG A 409 2.09 12.44 -7.65
N LEU A 410 1.83 12.94 -6.44
CA LEU A 410 0.58 12.66 -5.72
C LEU A 410 -0.64 13.17 -6.51
N LEU A 411 -0.56 14.36 -7.13
CA LEU A 411 -1.62 14.95 -7.95
C LEU A 411 -1.88 14.17 -9.26
N THR A 412 -0.84 13.70 -9.95
CA THR A 412 -1.00 12.90 -11.18
C THR A 412 -1.50 11.48 -10.90
N LEU A 413 -1.09 10.87 -9.78
CA LEU A 413 -1.66 9.60 -9.33
C LEU A 413 -3.12 9.77 -8.87
N LEU A 414 -3.46 10.88 -8.20
CA LEU A 414 -4.83 11.21 -7.80
C LEU A 414 -5.76 11.25 -9.02
N GLU A 415 -5.39 11.98 -10.07
CA GLU A 415 -6.11 12.00 -11.35
C GLU A 415 -6.25 10.58 -11.93
N THR A 416 -5.16 9.81 -11.95
CA THR A 416 -5.15 8.44 -12.48
C THR A 416 -6.10 7.50 -11.70
N LYS A 417 -6.18 7.63 -10.37
CA LYS A 417 -7.05 6.80 -9.51
C LYS A 417 -8.51 7.24 -9.62
N VAL A 418 -8.79 8.55 -9.63
CA VAL A 418 -10.14 9.11 -9.83
C VAL A 418 -10.70 8.69 -11.20
N ASN A 419 -9.91 8.81 -12.27
CA ASN A 419 -10.31 8.45 -13.63
C ASN A 419 -10.66 6.96 -13.82
N LYS A 420 -10.30 6.08 -12.88
CA LYS A 420 -10.78 4.69 -12.88
C LYS A 420 -12.30 4.56 -12.69
N LEU A 421 -12.99 5.62 -12.26
CA LEU A 421 -14.47 5.64 -12.25
C LEU A 421 -15.07 5.34 -13.63
N ASN A 422 -14.36 5.69 -14.71
CA ASN A 422 -14.77 5.37 -16.08
C ASN A 422 -14.86 3.87 -16.36
N LEU A 423 -14.21 3.02 -15.56
CA LEU A 423 -14.37 1.56 -15.64
C LEU A 423 -15.80 1.13 -15.32
N VAL A 424 -16.49 1.79 -14.37
CA VAL A 424 -17.90 1.51 -14.05
C VAL A 424 -18.78 1.74 -15.28
N GLY A 425 -18.57 2.84 -16.00
CA GLY A 425 -19.26 3.11 -17.27
C GLY A 425 -18.90 2.12 -18.39
N SER A 426 -17.69 1.52 -18.34
CA SER A 426 -17.28 0.47 -19.29
C SER A 426 -17.88 -0.90 -18.96
N GLU A 427 -17.99 -1.26 -17.68
CA GLU A 427 -18.74 -2.46 -17.25
C GLU A 427 -20.22 -2.34 -17.68
N VAL A 428 -20.84 -1.17 -17.46
CA VAL A 428 -22.21 -0.90 -17.92
C VAL A 428 -22.32 -1.05 -19.45
N SER A 429 -21.42 -0.46 -20.23
CA SER A 429 -21.35 -0.66 -21.69
C SER A 429 -21.28 -2.14 -22.06
N ALA A 430 -20.33 -2.88 -21.47
CA ALA A 430 -20.11 -4.30 -21.74
C ALA A 430 -21.33 -5.17 -21.38
N THR A 431 -22.07 -4.85 -20.31
CA THR A 431 -23.33 -5.54 -19.97
C THR A 431 -24.46 -5.26 -20.97
N LEU A 432 -24.51 -4.06 -21.56
CA LEU A 432 -25.51 -3.65 -22.56
C LEU A 432 -25.18 -4.14 -23.98
N GLU A 433 -23.90 -4.40 -24.28
CA GLU A 433 -23.41 -5.03 -25.50
C GLU A 433 -23.67 -6.55 -25.49
N ASN A 434 -23.52 -7.19 -24.33
CA ASN A 434 -23.72 -8.64 -24.14
C ASN A 434 -25.09 -9.02 -23.56
N TRP A 435 -26.09 -8.14 -23.67
CA TRP A 435 -27.42 -8.33 -23.09
C TRP A 435 -28.11 -9.59 -23.66
N ARG A 436 -28.64 -10.45 -22.78
CA ARG A 436 -29.36 -11.67 -23.13
C ARG A 436 -30.60 -11.81 -22.25
N GLU A 437 -31.75 -11.82 -22.90
CA GLU A 437 -33.06 -12.03 -22.27
C GLU A 437 -33.15 -13.39 -21.57
N GLY A 438 -33.79 -13.42 -20.41
CA GLY A 438 -33.83 -14.55 -19.49
C GLY A 438 -32.51 -14.83 -18.73
N ILE A 439 -31.43 -14.08 -18.97
CA ILE A 439 -30.10 -14.33 -18.37
C ILE A 439 -29.53 -13.07 -17.70
N THR A 440 -29.36 -11.97 -18.42
CA THR A 440 -28.78 -10.72 -17.86
C THR A 440 -29.79 -9.85 -17.12
N ASP A 441 -31.06 -10.07 -17.41
CA ASP A 441 -32.26 -9.49 -16.79
C ASP A 441 -32.89 -10.41 -15.75
N ASN A 442 -32.33 -11.60 -15.50
CA ASN A 442 -32.96 -12.58 -14.64
C ASN A 442 -33.16 -12.03 -13.21
N THR A 443 -34.42 -12.10 -12.75
CA THR A 443 -34.89 -11.71 -11.42
C THR A 443 -35.45 -12.91 -10.63
N GLN A 444 -35.26 -14.14 -11.12
CA GLN A 444 -35.84 -15.36 -10.56
C GLN A 444 -35.34 -15.74 -9.16
N ASP A 445 -34.25 -15.12 -8.67
CA ASP A 445 -33.79 -15.25 -7.28
C ASP A 445 -34.76 -14.55 -6.32
N LYS A 446 -35.90 -15.20 -6.08
CA LYS A 446 -36.87 -14.80 -5.05
C LYS A 446 -36.12 -14.62 -3.73
N LEU A 447 -36.59 -13.65 -2.92
CA LEU A 447 -36.01 -13.36 -1.61
C LEU A 447 -35.91 -14.60 -0.71
N TRP A 448 -36.84 -15.55 -0.90
CA TRP A 448 -36.89 -16.84 -0.23
C TRP A 448 -36.98 -17.96 -1.28
N ASP A 449 -35.84 -18.30 -1.87
CA ASP A 449 -35.68 -19.45 -2.77
C ASP A 449 -34.96 -20.61 -2.07
N GLU A 450 -35.08 -21.84 -2.57
CA GLU A 450 -34.45 -23.05 -2.02
C GLU A 450 -32.91 -22.89 -1.96
N SER A 451 -32.32 -22.26 -2.99
CA SER A 451 -30.90 -21.87 -3.02
C SER A 451 -30.43 -20.99 -1.86
N THR A 452 -31.35 -20.25 -1.22
CA THR A 452 -31.05 -19.38 -0.07
C THR A 452 -30.85 -20.16 1.22
N TYR A 453 -31.50 -21.33 1.33
CA TYR A 453 -31.42 -22.21 2.48
C TYR A 453 -30.23 -23.18 2.38
N ASP A 454 -29.79 -23.50 1.16
CA ASP A 454 -28.60 -24.31 0.86
C ASP A 454 -27.26 -23.55 0.97
N MET A 455 -27.27 -22.26 1.29
CA MET A 455 -26.04 -21.50 1.49
C MET A 455 -25.25 -22.01 2.71
N ASP A 456 -24.00 -22.42 2.47
CA ASP A 456 -23.10 -22.91 3.52
C ASP A 456 -22.80 -21.82 4.55
N MET A 457 -23.43 -21.94 5.71
CA MET A 457 -23.27 -21.04 6.86
C MET A 457 -21.86 -21.08 7.47
N ALA A 458 -20.95 -21.94 7.00
CA ALA A 458 -19.55 -21.97 7.43
C ALA A 458 -18.82 -20.61 7.27
N ASN A 459 -19.20 -19.79 6.29
CA ASN A 459 -18.65 -18.43 6.10
C ASN A 459 -19.32 -17.35 6.99
N GLY A 460 -20.21 -17.75 7.91
CA GLY A 460 -20.81 -16.89 8.92
C GLY A 460 -22.01 -16.07 8.45
N VAL A 461 -22.77 -15.56 9.43
CA VAL A 461 -24.04 -14.85 9.24
C VAL A 461 -23.91 -13.59 8.35
N SER A 462 -22.72 -12.98 8.29
CA SER A 462 -22.45 -11.82 7.43
C SER A 462 -22.59 -12.12 5.94
N ALA A 463 -22.24 -13.33 5.48
CA ALA A 463 -22.39 -13.71 4.08
C ALA A 463 -23.87 -13.83 3.71
N PHE A 464 -24.65 -14.52 4.54
CA PHE A 464 -26.11 -14.61 4.41
C PHE A 464 -26.80 -13.24 4.42
N LEU A 465 -26.43 -12.36 5.36
CA LEU A 465 -26.99 -11.00 5.42
C LEU A 465 -26.63 -10.17 4.17
N MET A 466 -25.41 -10.29 3.65
CA MET A 466 -25.00 -9.62 2.41
C MET A 466 -25.82 -10.09 1.21
N GLU A 467 -26.08 -11.40 1.10
CA GLU A 467 -26.88 -11.99 0.02
C GLU A 467 -28.37 -11.62 0.11
N VAL A 468 -28.97 -11.69 1.31
CA VAL A 468 -30.34 -11.20 1.54
C VAL A 468 -30.45 -9.70 1.21
N MET A 469 -29.45 -8.90 1.58
CA MET A 469 -29.38 -7.49 1.18
C MET A 469 -29.17 -7.30 -0.33
N ALA A 470 -28.44 -8.19 -1.02
CA ALA A 470 -28.28 -8.13 -2.47
C ALA A 470 -29.62 -8.39 -3.18
N ARG A 471 -30.31 -9.47 -2.82
CA ARG A 471 -31.64 -9.84 -3.35
C ARG A 471 -32.71 -8.79 -3.04
N LEU A 472 -32.77 -8.26 -1.81
CA LEU A 472 -33.69 -7.18 -1.45
C LEU A 472 -33.44 -5.88 -2.22
N ASN A 473 -32.22 -5.68 -2.75
CA ASN A 473 -31.88 -4.57 -3.64
C ASN A 473 -31.89 -4.97 -5.13
N GLY A 474 -32.44 -6.13 -5.49
CA GLY A 474 -32.56 -6.59 -6.87
C GLY A 474 -31.22 -6.75 -7.60
N ARG A 475 -30.12 -6.99 -6.87
CA ARG A 475 -28.77 -7.13 -7.45
C ARG A 475 -28.62 -8.50 -8.10
N ASN A 476 -28.85 -8.58 -9.40
CA ASN A 476 -28.39 -9.71 -10.20
C ASN A 476 -26.88 -9.61 -10.49
N ASP A 477 -26.31 -10.61 -11.18
CA ASP A 477 -24.87 -10.65 -11.54
C ASP A 477 -24.43 -9.41 -12.35
N ALA A 478 -25.26 -8.93 -13.29
CA ALA A 478 -24.97 -7.74 -14.09
C ALA A 478 -24.88 -6.46 -13.24
N VAL A 479 -25.85 -6.22 -12.35
CA VAL A 479 -25.81 -5.09 -11.39
C VAL A 479 -24.60 -5.24 -10.46
N SER A 480 -24.36 -6.46 -9.97
CA SER A 480 -23.27 -6.74 -9.02
C SER A 480 -21.89 -6.45 -9.60
N LYS A 481 -21.64 -6.74 -10.88
CA LYS A 481 -20.39 -6.37 -11.57
C LYS A 481 -20.15 -4.85 -11.58
N ALA A 482 -21.15 -4.07 -11.98
CA ALA A 482 -21.04 -2.60 -11.99
C ALA A 482 -20.89 -2.02 -10.56
N VAL A 483 -21.66 -2.52 -9.59
CA VAL A 483 -21.63 -2.06 -8.20
C VAL A 483 -20.32 -2.45 -7.49
N ASN A 484 -19.78 -3.65 -7.74
CA ASN A 484 -18.49 -4.07 -7.18
C ASN A 484 -17.31 -3.29 -7.79
N SER A 485 -17.37 -2.96 -9.08
CA SER A 485 -16.41 -2.06 -9.74
C SER A 485 -16.42 -0.67 -9.08
N TYR A 486 -17.63 -0.13 -8.80
CA TYR A 486 -17.79 1.14 -8.08
C TYR A 486 -17.29 1.08 -6.62
N ASN A 487 -17.62 0.03 -5.87
CA ASN A 487 -17.19 -0.12 -4.47
C ASN A 487 -15.66 -0.28 -4.35
N SER A 488 -15.05 -1.04 -5.26
CA SER A 488 -13.59 -1.15 -5.40
C SER A 488 -12.93 0.21 -5.62
N TRP A 489 -13.45 0.99 -6.57
CA TRP A 489 -12.99 2.36 -6.81
C TRP A 489 -13.21 3.27 -5.59
N ARG A 490 -14.36 3.17 -4.92
CA ARG A 490 -14.71 3.98 -3.75
C ARG A 490 -13.72 3.77 -2.61
N HIS A 491 -13.37 2.52 -2.28
CA HIS A 491 -12.38 2.25 -1.24
C HIS A 491 -11.00 2.85 -1.56
N VAL A 492 -10.58 2.84 -2.83
CA VAL A 492 -9.34 3.51 -3.26
C VAL A 492 -9.39 5.03 -3.04
N ILE A 493 -10.56 5.67 -3.15
CA ILE A 493 -10.75 7.10 -2.83
C ILE A 493 -10.85 7.34 -1.32
N GLU A 494 -11.45 6.43 -0.56
CA GLU A 494 -11.47 6.47 0.92
C GLU A 494 -10.04 6.36 1.49
N ASP A 495 -9.20 5.47 0.96
CA ASP A 495 -7.77 5.36 1.29
C ASP A 495 -7.01 6.67 1.03
N VAL A 496 -7.26 7.32 -0.11
CA VAL A 496 -6.66 8.62 -0.43
C VAL A 496 -7.07 9.68 0.59
N ASN A 497 -8.37 9.77 0.94
CA ASN A 497 -8.86 10.69 1.96
C ASN A 497 -8.22 10.41 3.33
N HIS A 498 -8.09 9.14 3.73
CA HIS A 498 -7.39 8.75 4.96
C HIS A 498 -5.92 9.18 4.97
N VAL A 499 -5.22 9.09 3.83
CA VAL A 499 -3.83 9.57 3.74
C VAL A 499 -3.74 11.10 3.72
N VAL A 500 -4.66 11.82 3.07
CA VAL A 500 -4.72 13.30 3.14
C VAL A 500 -4.99 13.77 4.57
N GLU A 501 -5.88 13.10 5.29
CA GLU A 501 -6.17 13.39 6.69
C GLU A 501 -5.00 13.03 7.62
N ARG A 502 -4.25 11.96 7.31
CA ARG A 502 -2.96 11.64 7.97
C ARG A 502 -1.94 12.76 7.75
N LEU A 503 -1.85 13.34 6.53
CA LEU A 503 -0.96 14.46 6.23
C LEU A 503 -1.30 15.73 7.04
N ARG A 504 -2.58 16.08 7.18
CA ARG A 504 -3.03 17.22 8.02
C ARG A 504 -2.65 17.09 9.48
N LYS A 505 -2.58 15.86 9.99
CA LYS A 505 -2.25 15.53 11.39
C LYS A 505 -0.74 15.44 11.67
N GLN A 506 0.12 15.51 10.65
CA GLN A 506 1.58 15.50 10.84
C GLN A 506 2.06 16.83 11.44
N ARG A 507 2.94 16.73 12.44
CA ARG A 507 3.67 17.86 13.03
C ARG A 507 5.13 17.85 12.57
N TRP A 508 5.67 19.04 12.38
CA TRP A 508 7.00 19.29 11.81
C TRP A 508 7.74 20.39 12.59
N GLY A 509 8.12 20.13 13.85
CA GLY A 509 8.83 21.15 14.65
C GLY A 509 9.26 20.75 16.07
N ASP A 510 8.46 19.97 16.81
CA ASP A 510 8.57 19.79 18.28
C ASP A 510 9.89 19.15 18.83
N ASP A 511 10.89 18.83 18.00
CA ASP A 511 12.10 18.06 18.39
C ASP A 511 13.46 18.80 18.16
N ILE A 512 13.47 20.05 17.65
CA ILE A 512 14.72 20.75 17.21
C ILE A 512 14.77 22.21 17.70
N ASP A 513 14.63 22.42 19.00
CA ASP A 513 14.44 23.74 19.64
C ASP A 513 15.63 24.74 19.55
N ASP A 514 16.80 24.33 19.04
CA ASP A 514 18.07 25.10 19.15
C ASP A 514 18.65 25.64 17.82
N LEU A 515 17.99 25.43 16.66
CA LEU A 515 18.63 25.63 15.34
C LEU A 515 17.87 26.50 14.32
N GLU A 516 16.58 26.77 14.50
CA GLU A 516 15.75 27.51 13.55
C GLU A 516 14.83 28.51 14.25
N ASP A 517 14.56 29.64 13.61
CA ASP A 517 13.61 30.64 14.12
C ASP A 517 12.17 30.10 14.09
N ASP A 518 11.36 30.42 15.10
CA ASP A 518 9.95 29.98 15.21
C ASP A 518 9.14 30.25 13.93
N ASP A 519 9.32 31.43 13.32
CA ASP A 519 8.70 31.82 12.04
C ASP A 519 9.01 30.85 10.88
N VAL A 520 10.17 30.20 10.90
CA VAL A 520 10.58 29.20 9.89
C VAL A 520 9.89 27.86 10.14
N ILE A 521 9.71 27.49 11.41
CA ILE A 521 9.01 26.28 11.84
C ILE A 521 7.50 26.42 11.57
N GLU A 522 6.89 27.56 11.91
CA GLU A 522 5.47 27.80 11.65
C GLU A 522 5.17 27.84 10.14
N ALA A 523 5.97 28.56 9.34
CA ALA A 523 5.81 28.58 7.89
C ALA A 523 5.96 27.19 7.24
N ARG A 524 6.84 26.33 7.78
CA ARG A 524 6.97 24.92 7.37
C ARG A 524 5.72 24.12 7.74
N GLN A 525 5.22 24.25 8.97
CA GLN A 525 4.06 23.51 9.45
C GLN A 525 2.80 23.90 8.66
N GLU A 526 2.62 25.20 8.38
CA GLU A 526 1.57 25.69 7.48
C GLU A 526 1.68 25.07 6.09
N ALA A 527 2.85 25.15 5.47
CA ALA A 527 3.05 24.66 4.11
C ALA A 527 2.86 23.13 3.98
N LEU A 528 3.37 22.35 4.93
CA LEU A 528 3.32 20.88 4.90
C LEU A 528 2.01 20.25 5.40
N ALA A 529 1.30 20.89 6.34
CA ALA A 529 0.11 20.33 6.97
C ALA A 529 -1.20 21.05 6.60
N LYS A 530 -1.15 22.32 6.17
CA LYS A 530 -2.32 23.05 5.63
C LYS A 530 -2.29 23.13 4.11
N THR A 531 -1.23 23.69 3.51
CA THR A 531 -1.21 24.00 2.07
C THR A 531 -1.15 22.76 1.19
N ASP A 532 -0.20 21.84 1.41
CA ASP A 532 -0.09 20.61 0.62
C ASP A 532 -1.39 19.76 0.68
N PRO A 533 -2.01 19.50 1.86
CA PRO A 533 -3.23 18.71 1.93
C PRO A 533 -4.48 19.45 1.42
N ALA A 534 -4.51 20.78 1.48
CA ALA A 534 -5.58 21.58 0.87
C ALA A 534 -5.55 21.48 -0.66
N ALA A 535 -4.37 21.63 -1.27
CA ALA A 535 -4.21 21.50 -2.72
C ALA A 535 -4.57 20.08 -3.23
N LEU A 536 -4.21 19.04 -2.47
CA LEU A 536 -4.64 17.66 -2.76
C LEU A 536 -6.16 17.48 -2.65
N GLN A 537 -6.81 18.08 -1.65
CA GLN A 537 -8.27 18.01 -1.49
C GLN A 537 -9.01 18.77 -2.59
N GLU A 538 -8.56 19.99 -2.92
CA GLU A 538 -9.16 20.79 -4.00
C GLU A 538 -9.03 20.08 -5.35
N LYS A 539 -7.86 19.48 -5.62
CA LYS A 539 -7.66 18.64 -6.80
C LYS A 539 -8.53 17.39 -6.79
N LEU A 540 -8.69 16.72 -5.65
CA LEU A 540 -9.58 15.56 -5.52
C LEU A 540 -11.02 15.94 -5.83
N ASN A 541 -11.52 17.02 -5.23
CA ASN A 541 -12.90 17.49 -5.44
C ASN A 541 -13.14 17.86 -6.91
N THR A 542 -12.26 18.69 -7.50
CA THR A 542 -12.38 19.13 -8.91
C THR A 542 -12.19 18.02 -9.94
N THR A 543 -11.45 16.96 -9.62
CA THR A 543 -11.31 15.77 -10.49
C THR A 543 -12.48 14.82 -10.33
N LEU A 544 -12.99 14.62 -9.12
CA LEU A 544 -14.22 13.85 -8.87
C LEU A 544 -15.43 14.49 -9.58
N GLU A 545 -15.62 15.80 -9.49
CA GLU A 545 -16.69 16.50 -10.22
C GLU A 545 -16.66 16.24 -11.72
N LYS A 546 -15.47 16.25 -12.33
CA LYS A 546 -15.29 15.95 -13.76
C LYS A 546 -15.57 14.47 -14.07
N ALA A 547 -15.05 13.55 -13.24
CA ALA A 547 -15.24 12.12 -13.45
C ALA A 547 -16.70 11.69 -13.29
N PHE A 548 -17.43 12.26 -12.32
CA PHE A 548 -18.87 12.00 -12.17
C PHE A 548 -19.70 12.60 -13.30
N LYS A 549 -19.38 13.81 -13.79
CA LYS A 549 -20.03 14.37 -14.99
C LYS A 549 -19.80 13.48 -16.23
N MET A 550 -18.56 13.06 -16.48
CA MET A 550 -18.25 12.13 -17.58
C MET A 550 -18.97 10.78 -17.45
N LEU A 551 -19.15 10.26 -16.24
CA LEU A 551 -19.92 9.06 -16.00
C LEU A 551 -21.42 9.29 -16.24
N ASP A 552 -21.97 10.42 -15.79
CA ASP A 552 -23.39 10.80 -15.95
C ASP A 552 -23.73 10.96 -17.45
N ASP A 553 -22.92 11.72 -18.17
CA ASP A 553 -23.00 11.89 -19.63
C ASP A 553 -22.98 10.52 -20.34
N ARG A 554 -22.06 9.63 -19.96
CA ARG A 554 -21.92 8.29 -20.57
C ARG A 554 -23.10 7.37 -20.25
N LEU A 555 -23.65 7.40 -19.03
CA LEU A 555 -24.85 6.64 -18.69
C LEU A 555 -26.07 7.20 -19.43
N ALA A 556 -26.16 8.52 -19.59
CA ALA A 556 -27.22 9.17 -20.36
C ALA A 556 -27.15 8.87 -21.87
N THR A 557 -25.94 8.76 -22.47
CA THR A 557 -25.81 8.32 -23.88
C THR A 557 -26.19 6.85 -24.05
N LEU A 558 -25.66 5.95 -23.19
CA LEU A 558 -25.98 4.53 -23.24
C LEU A 558 -27.48 4.25 -23.03
N TRP A 559 -28.15 5.05 -22.19
CA TRP A 559 -29.60 4.99 -22.06
C TRP A 559 -30.33 5.44 -23.32
N LYS A 560 -29.97 6.59 -23.91
CA LYS A 560 -30.59 7.09 -25.15
C LYS A 560 -30.47 6.09 -26.31
N GLU A 561 -29.33 5.40 -26.43
CA GLU A 561 -29.11 4.34 -27.44
C GLU A 561 -30.00 3.10 -27.25
N LYS A 562 -30.45 2.83 -26.03
CA LYS A 562 -31.25 1.64 -25.68
C LYS A 562 -32.72 1.96 -25.37
N GLN A 563 -33.10 3.24 -25.30
CA GLN A 563 -34.44 3.70 -24.90
C GLN A 563 -35.54 3.11 -25.79
N ASP A 564 -35.30 2.92 -27.09
CA ASP A 564 -36.27 2.38 -28.05
C ASP A 564 -35.98 0.93 -28.47
N SER A 565 -35.12 0.23 -27.73
CA SER A 565 -34.93 -1.21 -27.87
C SER A 565 -36.14 -1.99 -27.32
N PRO A 566 -36.43 -3.22 -27.81
CA PRO A 566 -37.52 -4.03 -27.28
C PRO A 566 -37.38 -4.27 -25.78
N ASN A 567 -36.15 -4.47 -25.30
CA ASN A 567 -35.85 -4.80 -23.90
C ASN A 567 -35.65 -3.54 -23.04
N SER A 568 -36.11 -2.37 -23.51
CA SER A 568 -35.93 -1.06 -22.85
C SER A 568 -36.50 -1.00 -21.44
N GLY A 569 -37.57 -1.74 -21.15
CA GLY A 569 -38.12 -1.91 -19.80
C GLY A 569 -37.13 -2.56 -18.82
N ARG A 570 -36.63 -3.75 -19.17
CA ARG A 570 -35.63 -4.50 -18.36
C ARG A 570 -34.31 -3.77 -18.24
N ILE A 571 -33.85 -3.12 -19.31
CA ILE A 571 -32.66 -2.27 -19.30
C ILE A 571 -32.86 -1.06 -18.36
N ALA A 572 -34.06 -0.46 -18.33
CA ALA A 572 -34.35 0.64 -17.41
C ALA A 572 -34.30 0.20 -15.94
N MET A 573 -34.80 -0.99 -15.60
CA MET A 573 -34.68 -1.57 -14.24
C MET A 573 -33.20 -1.70 -13.82
N PHE A 574 -32.35 -2.21 -14.72
CA PHE A 574 -30.91 -2.32 -14.50
C PHE A 574 -30.26 -0.93 -14.25
N PHE A 575 -30.55 0.07 -15.09
CA PHE A 575 -30.04 1.43 -14.90
C PHE A 575 -30.47 2.04 -13.57
N VAL A 576 -31.74 1.92 -13.17
CA VAL A 576 -32.24 2.43 -11.87
C VAL A 576 -31.49 1.78 -10.71
N ARG A 577 -31.25 0.46 -10.76
CA ARG A 577 -30.50 -0.27 -9.72
C ARG A 577 -29.05 0.19 -9.60
N VAL A 578 -28.34 0.29 -10.73
CA VAL A 578 -26.93 0.76 -10.76
C VAL A 578 -26.82 2.22 -10.31
N VAL A 579 -27.65 3.12 -10.84
CA VAL A 579 -27.66 4.54 -10.45
C VAL A 579 -28.00 4.70 -8.96
N ARG A 580 -28.97 3.94 -8.43
CA ARG A 580 -29.32 3.97 -7.01
C ARG A 580 -28.14 3.55 -6.12
N ASP A 581 -27.45 2.47 -6.43
CA ASP A 581 -26.31 2.01 -5.62
C ASP A 581 -25.10 2.94 -5.71
N ILE A 582 -24.83 3.55 -6.88
CA ILE A 582 -23.85 4.64 -7.00
C ILE A 582 -24.30 5.86 -6.16
N ARG A 583 -25.57 6.25 -6.23
CA ARG A 583 -26.14 7.37 -5.47
C ARG A 583 -26.06 7.19 -3.95
N ARG A 584 -26.16 5.96 -3.45
CA ARG A 584 -25.96 5.60 -2.03
C ARG A 584 -24.52 5.80 -1.55
N GLY A 585 -23.54 5.81 -2.47
CA GLY A 585 -22.11 5.93 -2.16
C GLY A 585 -21.44 7.24 -2.53
N LEU A 586 -22.21 8.26 -2.96
CA LEU A 586 -21.62 9.51 -3.44
C LEU A 586 -20.76 10.22 -2.39
N PRO A 587 -19.63 10.82 -2.80
CA PRO A 587 -18.89 11.75 -1.95
C PRO A 587 -19.78 12.90 -1.46
N ALA A 588 -19.47 13.44 -0.28
CA ALA A 588 -20.20 14.54 0.34
C ALA A 588 -19.92 15.90 -0.34
N MET A 589 -20.28 16.04 -1.62
CA MET A 589 -20.15 17.27 -2.41
C MET A 589 -21.49 17.62 -3.07
N GLU A 590 -21.91 18.89 -2.95
CA GLU A 590 -23.20 19.35 -3.44
C GLU A 590 -23.30 19.30 -4.97
N SER A 591 -22.20 19.60 -5.66
CA SER A 591 -22.03 19.56 -7.11
C SER A 591 -22.30 18.18 -7.75
N ILE A 592 -22.27 17.09 -6.97
CA ILE A 592 -22.45 15.71 -7.44
C ILE A 592 -23.82 15.14 -7.03
N ARG A 593 -24.57 15.81 -6.14
CA ARG A 593 -25.90 15.33 -5.68
C ARG A 593 -26.92 15.15 -6.81
N GLY A 594 -26.74 15.84 -7.94
CA GLY A 594 -27.56 15.72 -9.14
C GLY A 594 -27.36 14.45 -9.97
N PHE A 595 -26.25 13.71 -9.79
CA PHE A 595 -25.83 12.58 -10.62
C PHE A 595 -26.96 11.59 -10.95
N GLY A 596 -27.24 11.37 -12.23
CA GLY A 596 -28.22 10.41 -12.72
C GLY A 596 -29.69 10.77 -12.46
N LEU A 597 -30.03 11.96 -11.94
CA LEU A 597 -31.43 12.34 -11.71
C LEU A 597 -32.19 12.68 -13.00
N GLU A 598 -31.51 13.20 -14.02
CA GLU A 598 -32.16 13.63 -15.27
C GLU A 598 -32.74 12.44 -16.07
N MET A 599 -32.11 11.26 -16.00
CA MET A 599 -32.59 10.06 -16.68
C MET A 599 -33.75 9.36 -15.95
N VAL A 600 -33.87 9.52 -14.62
CA VAL A 600 -34.86 8.80 -13.78
C VAL A 600 -36.31 8.90 -14.28
N PRO A 601 -36.86 10.07 -14.69
CA PRO A 601 -38.22 10.14 -15.21
C PRO A 601 -38.46 9.25 -16.44
N SER A 602 -37.51 9.23 -17.38
CA SER A 602 -37.60 8.41 -18.59
C SER A 602 -37.43 6.90 -18.31
N LEU A 603 -36.58 6.56 -17.35
CA LEU A 603 -36.42 5.19 -16.85
C LEU A 603 -37.73 4.70 -16.19
N HIS A 604 -38.31 5.50 -15.29
CA HIS A 604 -39.58 5.17 -14.63
C HIS A 604 -40.70 4.96 -15.65
N GLN A 605 -40.83 5.79 -16.69
CA GLN A 605 -41.85 5.59 -17.73
C GLN A 605 -41.72 4.23 -18.43
N LYS A 606 -40.51 3.83 -18.82
CA LYS A 606 -40.27 2.54 -19.49
C LYS A 606 -40.46 1.35 -18.54
N ILE A 607 -40.07 1.46 -17.27
CA ILE A 607 -40.36 0.44 -16.23
C ILE A 607 -41.86 0.28 -16.00
N CYS A 608 -42.60 1.39 -15.87
CA CYS A 608 -44.03 1.36 -15.63
C CYS A 608 -44.79 0.69 -16.79
N HIS A 609 -44.40 1.02 -18.04
CA HIS A 609 -44.95 0.41 -19.24
C HIS A 609 -44.69 -1.11 -19.29
N GLU A 610 -43.43 -1.54 -19.11
CA GLU A 610 -43.03 -2.97 -19.06
C GLU A 610 -43.88 -3.78 -18.06
N VAL A 611 -44.13 -3.20 -16.89
CA VAL A 611 -44.87 -3.85 -15.79
C VAL A 611 -46.38 -3.83 -16.02
N SER A 612 -46.92 -2.83 -16.71
CA SER A 612 -48.38 -2.69 -16.91
C SER A 612 -48.92 -3.36 -18.17
N VAL A 613 -48.12 -3.53 -19.23
CA VAL A 613 -48.59 -4.04 -20.55
C VAL A 613 -49.38 -5.35 -20.41
N SER A 614 -48.81 -6.39 -19.79
CA SER A 614 -49.48 -7.70 -19.69
C SER A 614 -50.81 -7.63 -18.93
N ALA A 615 -50.88 -6.83 -17.85
CA ALA A 615 -52.10 -6.66 -17.08
C ALA A 615 -53.17 -5.88 -17.85
N ILE A 616 -52.75 -4.88 -18.65
CA ILE A 616 -53.65 -4.05 -19.47
C ILE A 616 -54.16 -4.84 -20.68
N ASP A 617 -53.34 -5.66 -21.32
CA ASP A 617 -53.76 -6.54 -22.42
C ASP A 617 -54.72 -7.63 -21.93
N GLU A 618 -54.49 -8.20 -20.73
CA GLU A 618 -55.42 -9.13 -20.10
C GLU A 618 -56.74 -8.44 -19.70
N PHE A 619 -56.69 -7.21 -19.20
CA PHE A 619 -57.86 -6.40 -18.91
C PHE A 619 -58.68 -6.10 -20.18
N ALA A 620 -58.02 -5.64 -21.25
CA ALA A 620 -58.64 -5.35 -22.53
C ALA A 620 -59.30 -6.59 -23.14
N SER A 621 -58.65 -7.75 -23.06
CA SER A 621 -59.12 -9.00 -23.68
C SER A 621 -60.13 -9.79 -22.85
N LYS A 622 -60.11 -9.71 -21.52
CA LYS A 622 -60.96 -10.54 -20.61
C LYS A 622 -61.91 -9.78 -19.69
N ALA A 623 -61.58 -8.54 -19.31
CA ALA A 623 -62.41 -7.76 -18.39
C ALA A 623 -63.45 -6.93 -19.14
N VAL A 624 -63.01 -6.25 -20.19
CA VAL A 624 -63.79 -5.26 -20.94
C VAL A 624 -64.70 -5.90 -22.01
N THR A 625 -64.32 -7.07 -22.52
CA THR A 625 -65.10 -7.90 -23.44
C THR A 625 -66.23 -8.69 -22.75
N ARG A 626 -66.24 -8.73 -21.41
CA ARG A 626 -67.11 -9.61 -20.63
C ARG A 626 -68.49 -8.99 -20.42
N THR A 627 -69.50 -9.60 -21.03
CA THR A 627 -70.91 -9.21 -20.94
C THR A 627 -71.66 -9.83 -19.76
N THR A 628 -71.06 -10.77 -19.04
CA THR A 628 -71.70 -11.47 -17.91
C THR A 628 -71.69 -10.63 -16.63
N ILE A 629 -72.89 -10.28 -16.17
CA ILE A 629 -73.13 -9.46 -14.97
C ILE A 629 -72.81 -10.30 -13.71
N PRO A 630 -72.01 -9.79 -12.74
CA PRO A 630 -71.81 -10.46 -11.45
C PRO A 630 -73.12 -10.57 -10.64
N SER A 631 -73.29 -11.67 -9.91
CA SER A 631 -74.49 -11.90 -9.09
C SER A 631 -74.75 -10.78 -8.07
N ARG A 632 -75.91 -10.13 -8.17
CA ARG A 632 -76.33 -9.07 -7.23
C ARG A 632 -76.55 -9.62 -5.81
N PRO A 633 -76.39 -8.79 -4.76
CA PRO A 633 -76.86 -9.14 -3.43
C PRO A 633 -78.39 -9.24 -3.45
N LEU A 634 -78.92 -10.46 -3.35
CA LEU A 634 -80.35 -10.82 -3.49
C LEU A 634 -81.32 -10.14 -2.48
N TRP A 635 -80.82 -9.26 -1.60
CA TRP A 635 -81.53 -8.75 -0.43
C TRP A 635 -81.21 -7.28 -0.06
N GLU A 636 -80.42 -6.54 -0.86
CA GLU A 636 -79.97 -5.17 -0.51
C GLU A 636 -80.40 -4.07 -1.51
N GLY A 637 -81.42 -3.30 -1.10
CA GLY A 637 -81.77 -2.00 -1.69
C GLY A 637 -82.91 -2.02 -2.73
N ASN A 638 -83.64 -0.92 -2.79
CA ASN A 638 -84.55 -0.58 -3.89
C ASN A 638 -84.02 0.70 -4.58
N PRO A 639 -83.77 0.70 -5.90
CA PRO A 639 -83.45 -0.50 -6.70
C PRO A 639 -82.21 -1.22 -6.16
N GLU A 640 -82.00 -2.46 -6.59
CA GLU A 640 -80.79 -3.24 -6.30
C GLU A 640 -79.58 -2.58 -6.99
N LEU A 641 -78.55 -2.23 -6.23
CA LEU A 641 -77.34 -1.58 -6.73
C LEU A 641 -76.10 -2.47 -6.51
N PRO A 642 -75.07 -2.38 -7.38
CA PRO A 642 -73.78 -3.01 -7.12
C PRO A 642 -73.16 -2.59 -5.78
N THR A 643 -72.71 -3.58 -5.01
CA THR A 643 -71.96 -3.40 -3.76
C THR A 643 -70.54 -4.00 -3.82
N GLN A 644 -70.18 -4.64 -4.93
CA GLN A 644 -68.89 -5.27 -5.17
C GLN A 644 -68.41 -5.00 -6.61
N PRO A 645 -67.09 -4.90 -6.83
CA PRO A 645 -66.53 -4.75 -8.17
C PRO A 645 -66.56 -6.08 -8.93
N THR A 646 -66.55 -6.02 -10.25
CA THR A 646 -66.46 -7.20 -11.12
C THR A 646 -65.18 -7.99 -10.80
N PRO A 647 -65.18 -9.34 -10.75
CA PRO A 647 -64.00 -10.14 -10.42
C PRO A 647 -62.77 -9.85 -11.30
N ALA A 648 -62.98 -9.44 -12.55
CA ALA A 648 -61.91 -9.04 -13.45
C ALA A 648 -61.16 -7.77 -12.97
N MET A 649 -61.81 -6.89 -12.22
CA MET A 649 -61.19 -5.68 -11.62
C MET A 649 -60.24 -6.06 -10.49
N SER A 650 -60.60 -7.04 -9.66
CA SER A 650 -59.73 -7.53 -8.58
C SER A 650 -58.61 -8.41 -9.12
N MET A 651 -58.85 -9.17 -10.20
CA MET A 651 -57.79 -9.85 -10.95
C MET A 651 -56.80 -8.83 -11.53
N PHE A 652 -57.25 -7.82 -12.27
CA PHE A 652 -56.37 -6.78 -12.83
C PHE A 652 -55.47 -6.11 -11.76
N LEU A 653 -56.04 -5.68 -10.63
CA LEU A 653 -55.25 -5.07 -9.55
C LEU A 653 -54.26 -6.06 -8.92
N ARG A 654 -54.65 -7.33 -8.76
CA ARG A 654 -53.76 -8.40 -8.27
C ARG A 654 -52.61 -8.61 -9.26
N ASP A 655 -52.93 -8.80 -10.53
CA ASP A 655 -51.97 -9.17 -11.57
C ASP A 655 -50.97 -8.02 -11.81
N LEU A 656 -51.45 -6.76 -11.78
CA LEU A 656 -50.59 -5.56 -11.75
C LEU A 656 -49.67 -5.53 -10.51
N CYS A 657 -50.19 -5.76 -9.29
CA CYS A 657 -49.36 -5.82 -8.09
C CYS A 657 -48.37 -7.00 -8.10
N THR A 658 -48.73 -8.14 -8.70
CA THR A 658 -47.84 -9.28 -8.88
C THR A 658 -46.72 -8.95 -9.85
N SER A 659 -47.01 -8.37 -11.02
CA SER A 659 -45.99 -7.89 -11.96
C SER A 659 -45.08 -6.81 -11.35
N MET A 660 -45.61 -5.93 -10.48
CA MET A 660 -44.80 -4.97 -9.72
C MET A 660 -43.85 -5.69 -8.75
N SER A 661 -44.35 -6.69 -8.00
CA SER A 661 -43.55 -7.49 -7.08
C SER A 661 -42.45 -8.28 -7.81
N ASP A 662 -42.78 -8.90 -8.94
CA ASP A 662 -41.87 -9.73 -9.74
C ASP A 662 -40.78 -8.91 -10.45
N ALA A 663 -41.06 -7.66 -10.83
CA ALA A 663 -40.04 -6.71 -11.29
C ALA A 663 -39.06 -6.33 -10.18
N GLY A 664 -39.54 -6.28 -8.92
CA GLY A 664 -38.76 -6.07 -7.72
C GLY A 664 -39.27 -4.91 -6.86
N MET A 665 -39.49 -5.19 -5.57
CA MET A 665 -39.88 -4.20 -4.55
C MET A 665 -38.96 -2.98 -4.48
N ASP A 666 -37.70 -3.14 -4.91
CA ASP A 666 -36.64 -2.13 -4.84
C ASP A 666 -36.81 -0.96 -5.82
N LEU A 667 -37.66 -1.12 -6.84
CA LEU A 667 -37.90 -0.13 -7.90
C LEU A 667 -39.00 0.90 -7.53
N TRP A 668 -39.90 0.54 -6.60
CA TRP A 668 -41.13 1.31 -6.35
C TRP A 668 -40.93 2.42 -5.31
N SER A 669 -40.48 3.58 -5.80
CA SER A 669 -40.58 4.84 -5.05
C SER A 669 -41.97 5.48 -5.22
N PRO A 670 -42.42 6.38 -4.31
CA PRO A 670 -43.69 7.10 -4.48
C PRO A 670 -43.79 7.83 -5.84
N THR A 671 -42.67 8.36 -6.34
CA THR A 671 -42.58 8.97 -7.66
C THR A 671 -42.78 7.94 -8.79
N ALA A 672 -42.22 6.74 -8.68
CA ALA A 672 -42.42 5.67 -9.66
C ALA A 672 -43.88 5.16 -9.66
N VAL A 673 -44.46 4.96 -8.47
CA VAL A 673 -45.87 4.58 -8.31
C VAL A 673 -46.80 5.64 -8.90
N ASN A 674 -46.52 6.93 -8.71
CA ASN A 674 -47.32 8.00 -9.33
C ASN A 674 -47.24 8.00 -10.87
N VAL A 675 -46.06 7.68 -11.44
CA VAL A 675 -45.91 7.52 -12.91
C VAL A 675 -46.70 6.30 -13.39
N LEU A 676 -46.64 5.17 -12.67
CA LEU A 676 -47.43 3.97 -12.98
C LEU A 676 -48.93 4.28 -12.94
N LYS A 677 -49.41 4.92 -11.87
CA LYS A 677 -50.83 5.26 -11.71
C LYS A 677 -51.35 6.14 -12.86
N GLY A 678 -50.57 7.15 -13.28
CA GLY A 678 -50.93 8.03 -14.40
C GLY A 678 -50.86 7.37 -15.78
N LEU A 679 -49.97 6.39 -15.97
CA LEU A 679 -49.87 5.62 -17.22
C LEU A 679 -51.03 4.62 -17.31
N VAL A 680 -51.25 3.85 -16.25
CA VAL A 680 -52.32 2.85 -16.14
C VAL A 680 -53.69 3.51 -16.22
N SER A 681 -53.94 4.62 -15.52
CA SER A 681 -55.23 5.32 -15.57
C SER A 681 -55.60 5.71 -17.00
N LYS A 682 -54.63 6.25 -17.74
CA LYS A 682 -54.83 6.69 -19.12
C LYS A 682 -55.16 5.51 -20.03
N GLN A 683 -54.32 4.47 -20.04
CA GLN A 683 -54.50 3.32 -20.93
C GLN A 683 -55.78 2.52 -20.60
N VAL A 684 -56.10 2.34 -19.31
CA VAL A 684 -57.36 1.72 -18.89
C VAL A 684 -58.56 2.56 -19.32
N CYS A 685 -58.51 3.89 -19.17
CA CYS A 685 -59.58 4.77 -19.64
C CYS A 685 -59.74 4.76 -21.16
N GLU A 686 -58.65 4.69 -21.94
CA GLU A 686 -58.69 4.59 -23.41
C GLU A 686 -59.40 3.29 -23.85
N VAL A 687 -58.93 2.13 -23.37
CA VAL A 687 -59.52 0.81 -23.66
C VAL A 687 -61.00 0.73 -23.26
N TRP A 688 -61.36 1.29 -22.10
CA TRP A 688 -62.74 1.25 -21.62
C TRP A 688 -63.65 2.22 -22.38
N ASN A 689 -63.14 3.38 -22.81
CA ASN A 689 -63.89 4.31 -23.66
C ASN A 689 -64.25 3.67 -25.00
N ASP A 690 -63.29 3.01 -25.66
CA ASP A 690 -63.50 2.31 -26.93
C ASP A 690 -64.58 1.22 -26.81
N ALA A 691 -64.57 0.48 -25.70
CA ALA A 691 -65.58 -0.54 -25.43
C ALA A 691 -66.96 0.05 -25.12
N VAL A 692 -67.01 1.14 -24.35
CA VAL A 692 -68.24 1.91 -24.08
C VAL A 692 -68.83 2.50 -25.35
N ASP A 693 -68.02 2.81 -26.37
CA ASP A 693 -68.51 3.28 -27.67
C ASP A 693 -69.01 2.12 -28.55
N LYS A 694 -68.22 1.03 -28.68
CA LYS A 694 -68.63 -0.23 -29.35
C LYS A 694 -69.96 -0.78 -28.80
N LEU A 695 -70.12 -0.80 -27.47
CA LEU A 695 -71.36 -1.26 -26.81
C LEU A 695 -72.56 -0.34 -27.10
N THR A 696 -72.33 0.91 -27.54
CA THR A 696 -73.42 1.84 -27.89
C THR A 696 -73.81 1.92 -29.35
N GLU A 697 -72.91 1.57 -30.26
CA GLU A 697 -73.16 1.59 -31.71
C GLU A 697 -74.01 0.40 -32.19
N GLY A 698 -74.05 -0.69 -31.42
CA GLY A 698 -75.04 -1.76 -31.60
C GLY A 698 -76.48 -1.26 -31.40
N LYS A 699 -77.25 -1.20 -32.48
CA LYS A 699 -78.71 -0.98 -32.49
C LYS A 699 -79.44 -2.10 -33.23
N PRO A 700 -80.61 -2.57 -32.75
CA PRO A 700 -81.37 -3.62 -33.40
C PRO A 700 -82.10 -3.13 -34.65
N ALA A 701 -82.03 -3.91 -35.74
CA ALA A 701 -82.86 -3.70 -36.92
C ALA A 701 -84.32 -4.11 -36.63
N LYS A 702 -85.29 -3.26 -37.01
CA LYS A 702 -86.72 -3.58 -36.92
C LYS A 702 -87.20 -4.40 -38.13
N PRO A 703 -88.25 -5.24 -37.97
CA PRO A 703 -88.65 -6.23 -38.96
C PRO A 703 -89.59 -5.66 -40.04
N GLY A 704 -89.52 -6.21 -41.26
CA GLY A 704 -90.58 -6.05 -42.27
C GLY A 704 -90.13 -6.17 -43.72
N GLU A 705 -90.46 -7.32 -44.34
CA GLU A 705 -90.72 -7.55 -45.78
C GLU A 705 -89.56 -7.39 -46.80
N GLY A 706 -89.53 -8.25 -47.85
CA GLY A 706 -89.03 -7.76 -49.15
C GLY A 706 -88.03 -8.56 -50.02
N ARG A 707 -87.93 -9.89 -49.90
CA ARG A 707 -87.82 -10.84 -51.05
C ARG A 707 -86.76 -10.64 -52.19
N GLU A 708 -86.00 -11.73 -52.41
CA GLU A 708 -85.43 -12.25 -53.69
C GLU A 708 -84.01 -11.88 -54.21
N LYS A 709 -83.36 -12.96 -54.71
CA LYS A 709 -82.16 -13.12 -55.59
C LYS A 709 -80.79 -12.91 -54.95
N VAL A 710 -79.87 -13.88 -54.83
CA VAL A 710 -79.42 -15.05 -55.66
C VAL A 710 -78.42 -14.67 -56.76
N GLU A 711 -77.32 -15.45 -56.82
CA GLU A 711 -76.27 -15.50 -57.88
C GLU A 711 -75.36 -14.24 -57.97
N GLU A 712 -74.03 -14.29 -58.22
CA GLU A 712 -73.06 -15.34 -58.64
C GLU A 712 -71.80 -15.21 -57.73
N ALA A 713 -71.01 -16.24 -57.36
CA ALA A 713 -70.26 -17.21 -58.16
C ALA A 713 -69.16 -16.59 -59.05
N ASN A 714 -67.91 -16.61 -58.55
CA ASN A 714 -66.78 -17.35 -59.12
C ASN A 714 -65.59 -17.22 -58.14
N ASP A 715 -64.93 -18.29 -57.69
CA ASP A 715 -64.28 -19.40 -58.39
C ASP A 715 -62.90 -19.07 -58.96
N GLU A 716 -62.08 -20.13 -58.87
CA GLU A 716 -60.74 -20.38 -59.41
C GLU A 716 -59.56 -20.00 -58.48
N GLU A 717 -58.96 -20.98 -57.79
CA GLU A 717 -58.05 -22.05 -58.28
C GLU A 717 -56.57 -21.57 -58.28
N ASP A 718 -55.55 -22.39 -58.06
CA ASP A 718 -55.52 -23.85 -57.85
C ASP A 718 -54.34 -24.30 -56.96
N ASP A 719 -54.48 -25.55 -56.49
CA ASP A 719 -53.49 -26.61 -56.26
C ASP A 719 -52.25 -26.42 -55.34
N GLY A 720 -51.81 -27.56 -54.80
CA GLY A 720 -50.57 -27.67 -54.03
C GLY A 720 -50.46 -28.88 -53.10
N GLU A 721 -50.96 -30.05 -53.53
CA GLU A 721 -50.75 -31.37 -52.90
C GLU A 721 -49.36 -31.61 -52.22
N ALA A 722 -49.16 -32.50 -51.24
CA ALA A 722 -50.03 -33.34 -50.39
C ALA A 722 -49.15 -34.20 -49.42
N LYS A 723 -49.82 -35.09 -48.66
CA LYS A 723 -49.36 -36.37 -48.06
C LYS A 723 -48.99 -36.42 -46.56
N LYS A 724 -50.03 -36.81 -45.81
CA LYS A 724 -50.16 -38.09 -45.06
C LYS A 724 -48.97 -38.58 -44.20
N GLY A 725 -49.27 -38.75 -42.91
CA GLY A 725 -48.56 -39.63 -41.99
C GLY A 725 -49.37 -39.91 -40.71
N LYS A 726 -50.37 -40.79 -40.79
CA LYS A 726 -50.74 -41.67 -39.66
C LYS A 726 -49.61 -42.72 -39.51
N GLU A 727 -49.41 -43.45 -38.41
CA GLU A 727 -50.34 -44.15 -37.51
C GLU A 727 -49.53 -44.47 -36.20
N GLU A 728 -50.12 -44.42 -35.00
CA GLU A 728 -50.39 -45.60 -34.13
C GLU A 728 -49.15 -46.30 -33.48
N ASP A 729 -49.18 -46.93 -32.30
CA ASP A 729 -50.13 -47.02 -31.14
C ASP A 729 -49.47 -47.95 -30.05
N VAL A 730 -50.21 -48.38 -29.03
CA VAL A 730 -50.01 -49.61 -28.21
C VAL A 730 -48.94 -49.51 -27.10
N ASP A 731 -49.32 -49.11 -25.87
CA ASP A 731 -49.72 -50.00 -24.72
C ASP A 731 -48.53 -50.36 -23.80
N LYS A 732 -48.67 -50.86 -22.56
CA LYS A 732 -49.81 -51.32 -21.73
C LYS A 732 -49.48 -50.95 -20.25
N GLN A 733 -50.43 -50.50 -19.42
CA GLN A 733 -51.18 -51.29 -18.41
C GLN A 733 -50.31 -52.17 -17.47
N GLU A 734 -50.65 -52.41 -16.20
CA GLU A 734 -51.93 -52.30 -15.48
C GLU A 734 -51.66 -52.09 -13.97
N GLY A 735 -52.43 -51.30 -13.23
CA GLY A 735 -53.59 -51.78 -12.44
C GLY A 735 -53.22 -51.92 -10.95
N LYS A 736 -54.09 -51.80 -9.94
CA LYS A 736 -55.55 -51.59 -9.79
C LYS A 736 -55.71 -50.98 -8.37
N GLY A 737 -56.56 -50.01 -8.07
CA GLY A 737 -58.03 -49.87 -8.20
C GLY A 737 -58.48 -49.00 -6.99
N THR A 738 -59.71 -48.53 -6.80
CA THR A 738 -61.01 -48.70 -7.48
C THR A 738 -61.90 -47.55 -6.95
N GLU A 739 -62.53 -46.74 -7.81
CA GLU A 739 -63.99 -46.79 -8.13
C GLU A 739 -64.93 -46.40 -6.97
N ASP A 740 -66.05 -45.67 -7.16
CA ASP A 740 -66.55 -44.89 -8.30
C ASP A 740 -67.71 -43.98 -7.78
N ASN A 741 -68.00 -42.85 -8.42
CA ASN A 741 -69.15 -42.74 -9.35
C ASN A 741 -69.26 -41.31 -9.95
N LYS A 742 -69.87 -41.24 -11.14
CA LYS A 742 -69.95 -40.09 -12.05
C LYS A 742 -71.14 -39.18 -11.75
N GLU A 743 -71.03 -37.93 -12.19
CA GLU A 743 -71.96 -37.46 -13.22
C GLU A 743 -71.33 -36.37 -14.11
N SER A 744 -71.75 -36.33 -15.37
CA SER A 744 -71.14 -35.57 -16.46
C SER A 744 -71.91 -34.30 -16.79
N GLY A 745 -71.20 -33.19 -17.05
CA GLY A 745 -71.76 -31.99 -17.67
C GLY A 745 -70.70 -31.29 -18.51
N GLU A 746 -70.89 -31.24 -19.82
CA GLU A 746 -70.02 -30.49 -20.74
C GLU A 746 -70.16 -28.97 -20.50
N PRO A 747 -69.08 -28.19 -20.50
CA PRO A 747 -69.17 -26.76 -20.78
C PRO A 747 -69.29 -26.59 -22.30
N THR A 748 -70.49 -26.31 -22.78
CA THR A 748 -70.77 -26.00 -24.18
C THR A 748 -69.89 -24.85 -24.67
N LYS A 749 -69.36 -24.96 -25.89
CA LYS A 749 -68.64 -23.86 -26.55
C LYS A 749 -69.57 -22.64 -26.65
N ALA A 750 -69.21 -21.53 -26.00
CA ALA A 750 -69.87 -20.25 -26.22
C ALA A 750 -69.48 -19.72 -27.62
N THR A 751 -70.40 -19.85 -28.56
CA THR A 751 -70.33 -19.20 -29.88
C THR A 751 -70.42 -17.68 -29.77
N GLU A 752 -69.83 -16.99 -30.74
CA GLU A 752 -69.78 -15.54 -30.83
C GLU A 752 -71.18 -14.91 -30.96
N ASN A 753 -71.31 -13.68 -30.43
CA ASN A 753 -72.46 -12.76 -30.60
C ASN A 753 -73.81 -13.16 -29.96
N GLU A 754 -73.87 -13.19 -28.63
CA GLU A 754 -75.12 -12.88 -27.92
C GLU A 754 -75.42 -11.38 -28.00
N ILE A 755 -76.57 -11.02 -28.57
CA ILE A 755 -77.05 -9.64 -28.61
C ILE A 755 -77.69 -9.32 -27.26
N LEU A 756 -76.96 -8.61 -26.40
CA LEU A 756 -77.46 -8.07 -25.13
C LEU A 756 -78.80 -7.37 -25.30
N THR A 757 -79.75 -7.66 -24.42
CA THR A 757 -81.01 -6.91 -24.34
C THR A 757 -80.78 -5.48 -23.81
N ASP A 758 -81.70 -4.56 -24.09
CA ASP A 758 -81.63 -3.16 -23.61
C ASP A 758 -81.66 -3.06 -22.07
N GLU A 759 -82.10 -4.10 -21.36
CA GLU A 759 -82.07 -4.18 -19.90
C GLU A 759 -80.69 -4.63 -19.41
N GLU A 760 -80.19 -5.79 -19.86
CA GLU A 760 -78.85 -6.29 -19.54
C GLU A 760 -77.74 -5.26 -19.86
N ARG A 761 -77.90 -4.51 -20.96
CA ARG A 761 -76.99 -3.42 -21.33
C ARG A 761 -76.98 -2.27 -20.32
N LYS A 762 -78.12 -1.87 -19.75
CA LYS A 762 -78.18 -0.85 -18.69
C LYS A 762 -77.61 -1.37 -17.37
N GLU A 763 -77.86 -2.63 -17.06
CA GLU A 763 -77.32 -3.29 -15.86
C GLU A 763 -75.79 -3.42 -15.94
N LEU A 764 -75.25 -3.81 -17.10
CA LEU A 764 -73.81 -3.84 -17.37
C LEU A 764 -73.18 -2.44 -17.25
N LEU A 765 -73.81 -1.40 -17.81
CA LEU A 765 -73.33 -0.01 -17.66
C LEU A 765 -73.43 0.49 -16.21
N THR A 766 -74.40 0.01 -15.42
CA THR A 766 -74.50 0.30 -13.99
C THR A 766 -73.39 -0.38 -13.18
N GLN A 767 -73.02 -1.63 -13.52
CA GLN A 767 -71.86 -2.31 -12.94
C GLN A 767 -70.55 -1.62 -13.35
N TRP A 768 -70.38 -1.25 -14.62
CA TRP A 768 -69.20 -0.50 -15.08
C TRP A 768 -69.09 0.86 -14.40
N PHE A 769 -70.21 1.54 -14.09
CA PHE A 769 -70.16 2.77 -13.30
C PHE A 769 -69.61 2.52 -11.88
N PHE A 770 -70.00 1.43 -11.21
CA PHE A 770 -69.39 1.03 -9.94
C PHE A 770 -67.89 0.73 -10.11
N ASP A 771 -67.51 -0.07 -11.11
CA ASP A 771 -66.13 -0.50 -11.33
C ASP A 771 -65.19 0.68 -11.67
N VAL A 772 -65.65 1.63 -12.49
CA VAL A 772 -64.92 2.87 -12.81
C VAL A 772 -64.72 3.73 -11.56
N MET A 773 -65.74 3.88 -10.72
CA MET A 773 -65.61 4.61 -9.44
C MET A 773 -64.64 3.88 -8.49
N TYR A 774 -64.68 2.54 -8.41
CA TYR A 774 -63.76 1.73 -7.61
C TYR A 774 -62.28 1.91 -8.05
N PHE A 775 -62.00 1.90 -9.35
CA PHE A 775 -60.65 2.21 -9.86
C PHE A 775 -60.23 3.66 -9.62
N SER A 776 -61.16 4.63 -9.71
CA SER A 776 -60.84 6.05 -9.47
C SER A 776 -60.18 6.28 -8.10
N TRP A 777 -60.59 5.54 -7.07
CA TRP A 777 -60.01 5.59 -5.72
C TRP A 777 -58.59 5.01 -5.61
N PHE A 778 -58.23 4.00 -6.41
CA PHE A 778 -56.85 3.50 -6.46
C PHE A 778 -55.89 4.45 -7.19
N PHE A 779 -56.39 5.08 -8.27
CA PHE A 779 -55.58 5.89 -9.17
C PHE A 779 -55.66 7.40 -8.91
N GLU A 780 -56.35 7.84 -7.85
CA GLU A 780 -56.64 9.26 -7.54
C GLU A 780 -55.39 10.15 -7.27
N SER A 781 -54.21 9.57 -7.18
CA SER A 781 -52.97 10.25 -6.76
C SER A 781 -52.39 11.26 -7.76
N VAL A 782 -53.01 11.46 -8.92
CA VAL A 782 -52.58 12.42 -9.95
C VAL A 782 -53.78 13.23 -10.42
N GLU A 783 -53.67 14.56 -10.48
CA GLU A 783 -54.79 15.44 -10.86
C GLU A 783 -55.39 15.05 -12.23
N LYS A 784 -54.54 14.65 -13.18
CA LYS A 784 -54.96 14.19 -14.51
C LYS A 784 -55.66 12.82 -14.52
N SER A 785 -55.19 11.84 -13.74
CA SER A 785 -55.86 10.53 -13.67
C SER A 785 -57.27 10.65 -13.08
N LYS A 786 -57.43 11.58 -12.15
CA LYS A 786 -58.73 11.96 -11.58
C LYS A 786 -59.65 12.59 -12.64
N GLU A 787 -59.15 13.45 -13.51
CA GLU A 787 -59.92 13.99 -14.65
C GLU A 787 -60.32 12.89 -15.65
N ASP A 788 -59.40 12.00 -16.03
CA ASP A 788 -59.66 10.91 -16.99
C ASP A 788 -60.77 9.97 -16.49
N PHE A 789 -60.65 9.46 -15.26
CA PHE A 789 -61.66 8.58 -14.66
C PHE A 789 -62.99 9.32 -14.41
N GLN A 790 -62.99 10.61 -14.06
CA GLN A 790 -64.23 11.38 -13.93
C GLN A 790 -64.94 11.60 -15.26
N ASN A 791 -64.19 11.76 -16.36
CA ASN A 791 -64.77 11.92 -17.70
C ASN A 791 -65.34 10.58 -18.20
N LEU A 792 -64.65 9.46 -17.96
CA LEU A 792 -65.18 8.11 -18.21
C LEU A 792 -66.45 7.86 -17.36
N ALA A 793 -66.42 8.17 -16.06
CA ALA A 793 -67.56 7.99 -15.15
C ALA A 793 -68.80 8.77 -15.61
N LYS A 794 -68.64 10.03 -16.06
CA LYS A 794 -69.74 10.81 -16.66
C LYS A 794 -70.30 10.15 -17.92
N LYS A 795 -69.42 9.75 -18.86
CA LYS A 795 -69.82 9.10 -20.13
C LYS A 795 -70.56 7.78 -19.91
N VAL A 796 -70.11 6.97 -18.94
CA VAL A 796 -70.79 5.72 -18.54
C VAL A 796 -72.13 6.00 -17.86
N TYR A 797 -72.18 6.98 -16.94
CA TYR A 797 -73.40 7.38 -16.26
C TYR A 797 -74.48 7.89 -17.24
N GLU A 798 -74.13 8.80 -18.14
CA GLU A 798 -75.02 9.33 -19.19
C GLU A 798 -75.57 8.22 -20.09
N LYS A 799 -74.75 7.20 -20.41
CA LYS A 799 -75.15 6.05 -21.23
C LYS A 799 -75.96 4.98 -20.45
N SER A 800 -75.85 4.93 -19.12
CA SER A 800 -76.52 3.93 -18.27
C SER A 800 -78.03 4.15 -18.12
N GLY A 801 -78.50 5.40 -18.25
CA GLY A 801 -79.90 5.77 -18.02
C GLY A 801 -80.32 5.87 -16.55
N LEU A 802 -79.37 5.86 -15.61
CA LEU A 802 -79.62 6.18 -14.18
C LEU A 802 -80.02 7.66 -14.05
N GLY A 803 -81.30 7.92 -13.73
CA GLY A 803 -81.86 9.28 -13.68
C GLY A 803 -81.63 10.04 -12.37
N ASP A 804 -81.32 9.35 -11.27
CA ASP A 804 -81.26 9.93 -9.92
C ASP A 804 -79.82 10.13 -9.41
N GLU A 805 -79.47 11.38 -9.11
CA GLU A 805 -78.21 11.73 -8.44
C GLU A 805 -78.06 11.06 -7.05
N GLU A 806 -79.16 10.68 -6.39
CA GLU A 806 -79.11 9.90 -5.15
C GLU A 806 -78.53 8.49 -5.35
N LEU A 807 -78.86 7.82 -6.47
CA LEU A 807 -78.33 6.49 -6.79
C LEU A 807 -76.83 6.57 -7.13
N LYS A 808 -76.43 7.61 -7.85
CA LYS A 808 -75.03 7.93 -8.16
C LYS A 808 -74.20 8.15 -6.89
N GLN A 809 -74.73 8.90 -5.92
CA GLN A 809 -74.08 9.09 -4.60
C GLN A 809 -73.99 7.78 -3.82
N ARG A 810 -75.04 6.94 -3.85
CA ARG A 810 -75.01 5.60 -3.23
C ARG A 810 -73.94 4.69 -3.83
N ILE A 811 -73.79 4.64 -5.16
CA ILE A 811 -72.75 3.86 -5.85
C ILE A 811 -71.34 4.42 -5.55
N THR A 812 -71.19 5.74 -5.52
CA THR A 812 -69.91 6.39 -5.18
C THR A 812 -69.47 6.01 -3.77
N LYS A 813 -70.40 6.04 -2.81
CA LYS A 813 -70.12 5.67 -1.43
C LYS A 813 -69.88 4.18 -1.23
N SER A 814 -70.62 3.29 -1.91
CA SER A 814 -70.41 1.84 -1.80
C SER A 814 -69.07 1.41 -2.40
N SER A 815 -68.63 2.02 -3.50
CA SER A 815 -67.28 1.79 -4.06
C SER A 815 -66.16 2.35 -3.18
N GLU A 816 -66.34 3.51 -2.54
CA GLU A 816 -65.41 4.07 -1.55
C GLU A 816 -65.28 3.17 -0.31
N ASP A 817 -66.40 2.71 0.26
CA ASP A 817 -66.42 1.85 1.45
C ASP A 817 -65.91 0.43 1.14
N TYR A 818 -66.00 -0.04 -0.10
CA TYR A 818 -65.35 -1.28 -0.55
C TYR A 818 -63.83 -1.09 -0.73
N TRP A 819 -63.39 0.01 -1.36
CA TRP A 819 -61.99 0.39 -1.49
C TRP A 819 -61.27 0.48 -0.12
N LYS A 820 -61.90 1.10 0.89
CA LYS A 820 -61.37 1.14 2.27
C LYS A 820 -61.13 -0.24 2.89
N ARG A 821 -61.82 -1.28 2.42
CA ARG A 821 -61.65 -2.67 2.90
C ARG A 821 -60.57 -3.42 2.11
N THR A 822 -60.36 -3.08 0.84
CA THR A 822 -59.47 -3.84 -0.06
C THR A 822 -58.13 -3.17 -0.35
N ASN A 823 -57.95 -1.88 -0.09
CA ASN A 823 -56.73 -1.13 -0.45
C ASN A 823 -55.44 -1.76 0.12
N LEU A 824 -55.44 -2.26 1.35
CA LEU A 824 -54.29 -2.93 1.98
C LEU A 824 -53.86 -4.23 1.28
N LEU A 825 -54.74 -4.89 0.51
CA LEU A 825 -54.39 -6.08 -0.28
C LEU A 825 -53.48 -5.74 -1.47
N PHE A 826 -53.47 -4.48 -1.89
CA PHE A 826 -52.74 -3.98 -3.06
C PHE A 826 -51.69 -2.94 -2.69
N GLY A 827 -51.13 -2.99 -1.47
CA GLY A 827 -50.31 -1.91 -0.86
C GLY A 827 -48.98 -1.52 -1.55
N LEU A 828 -48.72 -2.00 -2.77
CA LEU A 828 -47.75 -1.44 -3.72
C LEU A 828 -48.32 -0.25 -4.51
N LEU A 829 -49.66 -0.16 -4.62
CA LEU A 829 -50.46 0.92 -5.18
C LEU A 829 -51.01 1.80 -4.05
#